data_AF-A0AA96I455-F1
#
_entry.id   AF-A0AA96I455-F1
#
_cell.length_a   1.000
_cell.length_b   1.000
_cell.length_c   1.000
_cell.angle_alpha   90.00
_cell.angle_beta   90.00
_cell.angle_gamma   90.00
#
_symmetry.space_group_name_H-M   'P 1'
#
loop_
_entity.id
_entity.type
_entity.pdbx_description
1 polymer ?
#
loop_
_entity_poly.entity_id
_entity_poly.type
_entity_poly.pdbx_seq_one_letter_code
_entity_poly.pdbx_strand_id
1 'polypeptide(L)'
;MKNPIWITNYLKKDAAMRLVENNFSKLISNPLIKNNILGSTFPIDYKDIETEAMVSQGTLEQEVWWTYLNVIYHSEKINLFISKSEQFNNLLLYAKYEEASNILNEIKYELGLSHWYIENKLLLLSKMNGLKEQKEYAETIRKELPNASALLVYHFSQKLENELSYEQYDKNFKKMWRDYPNIKTYFEFKANSLNADPENLVYFLYFERESPTIDKYISLKKTLFSICSNNNYYSLPVDFLNKYLIKLDNNIKDIELKPLLIKSTKLNYNDIDIDNSKYIRILDLYTMGYYKESYDLCLKELENYLTFNINLIEILIKSEIRCATDDNLIEVSIDNNSIIFNIYEYYKSIILKDKSLINSINKLLKIALELSSLSISTVITQFIYKNIPFYNIPVADSSLKTGGLHTFLYDVREQSIIDDARYRILITDMQKTYQESITYQLLNKENFNIDEKIPSFRLQKYNIKINPETIPKEQQIEIYKDIIKNGNILDKYYAIVELSYLYFKYKEIQNCIKAIVEGYLFNKSLIYNLPLQEIIEYIEQYHSTDFDKDIETSILYELYSKYISNKFDSQKMIRYEIFLEENGYTKPSELINNYERFDKNKLDFFSSSTVRVKYWIHQYILKILKKWSLKGLIFVNF
;
A
#
# COMPACT_ATOMS: atom_id res chain seq x y z
N MET A 1 -32.48 18.16 -38.43
CA MET A 1 -31.90 17.04 -37.65
C MET A 1 -31.27 17.62 -36.38
N LYS A 2 -31.49 17.03 -35.20
CA LYS A 2 -30.84 17.51 -33.97
C LYS A 2 -29.32 17.24 -34.04
N ASN A 3 -28.52 18.13 -33.45
CA ASN A 3 -27.06 18.03 -33.42
C ASN A 3 -26.61 16.68 -32.80
N PRO A 4 -25.69 15.91 -33.41
CA PRO A 4 -25.20 14.63 -32.87
C PRO A 4 -24.64 14.70 -31.44
N ILE A 5 -24.03 15.82 -31.06
CA ILE A 5 -23.55 16.07 -29.69
C ILE A 5 -24.73 16.20 -28.74
N TRP A 6 -25.77 16.94 -29.13
CA TRP A 6 -27.00 17.06 -28.34
C TRP A 6 -27.66 15.69 -28.13
N ILE A 7 -27.72 14.85 -29.17
CA ILE A 7 -28.29 13.50 -29.06
C ILE A 7 -27.48 12.67 -28.06
N THR A 8 -26.16 12.72 -28.13
CA THR A 8 -25.29 11.97 -27.22
C THR A 8 -25.44 12.44 -25.77
N ASN A 9 -25.50 13.76 -25.55
CA ASN A 9 -25.76 14.33 -24.24
C ASN A 9 -27.11 13.87 -23.67
N TYR A 10 -28.16 13.89 -24.49
CA TYR A 10 -29.49 13.41 -24.11
C TYR A 10 -29.46 11.91 -23.74
N LEU A 11 -28.81 11.07 -24.56
CA LEU A 11 -28.68 9.63 -24.29
C LEU A 11 -27.95 9.34 -22.97
N LYS A 12 -26.95 10.15 -22.62
CA LYS A 12 -26.15 9.98 -21.42
C LYS A 12 -26.85 10.47 -20.16
N LYS A 13 -27.53 11.62 -20.24
CA LYS A 13 -28.01 12.37 -19.07
C LYS A 13 -29.49 12.20 -18.78
N ASP A 14 -30.30 12.16 -19.84
CA ASP A 14 -31.74 12.35 -19.74
C ASP A 14 -32.52 11.09 -20.14
N ALA A 15 -31.96 10.28 -21.04
CA ALA A 15 -32.58 9.03 -21.46
C ALA A 15 -32.54 7.98 -20.35
N ALA A 16 -33.60 7.18 -20.25
CA ALA A 16 -33.62 6.05 -19.32
C ALA A 16 -32.53 5.04 -19.69
N MET A 17 -31.61 4.75 -18.76
CA MET A 17 -30.45 3.86 -18.98
C MET A 17 -30.84 2.52 -19.61
N ARG A 18 -31.95 1.92 -19.16
CA ARG A 18 -32.46 0.65 -19.68
C ARG A 18 -32.81 0.72 -21.18
N LEU A 19 -33.36 1.83 -21.65
CA LEU A 19 -33.69 2.00 -23.07
C LEU A 19 -32.44 2.13 -23.92
N VAL A 20 -31.42 2.83 -23.41
CA VAL A 20 -30.12 2.98 -24.08
C VAL A 20 -29.39 1.64 -24.12
N GLU A 21 -29.33 0.90 -23.01
CA GLU A 21 -28.78 -0.45 -22.93
C GLU A 21 -29.38 -1.38 -24.00
N ASN A 22 -30.72 -1.47 -24.05
CA ASN A 22 -31.41 -2.37 -24.96
C ASN A 22 -31.22 -2.02 -26.45
N ASN A 23 -30.82 -0.79 -26.75
CA ASN A 23 -30.65 -0.30 -28.12
C ASN A 23 -29.19 0.07 -28.43
N PHE A 24 -28.23 -0.22 -27.55
CA PHE A 24 -26.86 0.28 -27.66
C PHE A 24 -26.22 -0.11 -29.01
N SER A 25 -26.34 -1.38 -29.42
CA SER A 25 -25.84 -1.87 -30.72
C SER A 25 -26.42 -1.12 -31.92
N LYS A 26 -27.71 -0.72 -31.85
CA LYS A 26 -28.38 0.05 -32.92
C LYS A 26 -27.98 1.53 -32.89
N LEU A 27 -27.70 2.07 -31.72
CA LEU A 27 -27.26 3.47 -31.57
C LEU A 27 -25.87 3.66 -32.17
N ILE A 28 -24.94 2.76 -31.86
CA ILE A 28 -23.55 2.84 -32.35
C ILE A 28 -23.38 2.38 -33.80
N SER A 29 -24.39 1.72 -34.40
CA SER A 29 -24.41 1.50 -35.86
C SER A 29 -24.68 2.79 -36.65
N ASN A 30 -25.16 3.86 -35.99
CA ASN A 30 -25.35 5.15 -36.63
C ASN A 30 -24.01 5.93 -36.66
N PRO A 31 -23.43 6.19 -37.85
CA PRO A 31 -22.12 6.82 -37.97
C PRO A 31 -22.08 8.25 -37.42
N LEU A 32 -23.21 8.96 -37.33
CA LEU A 32 -23.27 10.34 -36.84
C LEU A 32 -23.02 10.45 -35.33
N ILE A 33 -23.40 9.44 -34.56
CA ILE A 33 -23.27 9.45 -33.09
C ILE A 33 -22.27 8.42 -32.57
N LYS A 34 -21.85 7.46 -33.40
CA LYS A 34 -20.90 6.40 -33.03
C LYS A 34 -19.66 6.95 -32.35
N ASN A 35 -18.98 7.92 -32.95
CA ASN A 35 -17.73 8.47 -32.40
C ASN A 35 -17.95 9.26 -31.11
N ASN A 36 -19.10 9.94 -30.96
CA ASN A 36 -19.44 10.64 -29.73
C ASN A 36 -19.76 9.67 -28.57
N ILE A 37 -20.29 8.49 -28.89
CA ILE A 37 -20.59 7.45 -27.91
C ILE A 37 -19.33 6.67 -27.55
N LEU A 38 -18.60 6.20 -28.58
CA LEU A 38 -17.50 5.27 -28.40
C LEU A 38 -16.14 5.95 -28.18
N GLY A 39 -15.95 7.20 -28.60
CA GLY A 39 -14.65 7.88 -28.63
C GLY A 39 -13.62 7.13 -29.49
N SER A 40 -12.33 7.28 -29.17
CA SER A 40 -11.29 6.39 -29.70
C SER A 40 -11.50 4.97 -29.18
N THR A 41 -11.28 3.97 -30.03
CA THR A 41 -11.48 2.54 -29.69
C THR A 41 -10.17 1.77 -29.74
N PHE A 42 -9.75 1.37 -30.93
CA PHE A 42 -8.50 0.62 -31.18
C PHE A 42 -7.69 1.34 -32.28
N PRO A 43 -7.10 2.50 -31.96
CA PRO A 43 -6.39 3.34 -32.93
C PRO A 43 -5.07 2.69 -33.40
N ILE A 44 -4.67 2.94 -34.63
CA ILE A 44 -3.41 2.40 -35.19
C ILE A 44 -2.29 3.44 -35.12
N ASP A 45 -2.61 4.71 -35.35
CA ASP A 45 -1.68 5.84 -35.36
C ASP A 45 -1.76 6.64 -34.05
N TYR A 46 -0.62 7.20 -33.62
CA TYR A 46 -0.53 7.97 -32.38
C TYR A 46 -1.45 9.21 -32.37
N LYS A 47 -1.64 9.87 -33.51
CA LYS A 47 -2.52 11.03 -33.65
C LYS A 47 -4.00 10.73 -33.37
N ASP A 48 -4.42 9.48 -33.55
CA ASP A 48 -5.81 9.04 -33.43
C ASP A 48 -6.12 8.43 -32.04
N ILE A 49 -5.15 8.51 -31.10
CA ILE A 49 -5.29 7.91 -29.77
C ILE A 49 -6.40 8.56 -28.94
N GLU A 50 -6.66 9.84 -29.14
CA GLU A 50 -7.75 10.59 -28.50
C GLU A 50 -8.69 11.15 -29.56
N THR A 51 -9.97 11.27 -29.22
CA THR A 51 -10.96 12.00 -30.02
C THR A 51 -11.21 13.41 -29.47
N GLU A 52 -11.78 14.28 -30.28
CA GLU A 52 -12.13 15.67 -29.89
C GLU A 52 -13.62 15.84 -29.55
N ALA A 53 -14.33 14.78 -29.14
CA ALA A 53 -15.78 14.83 -29.00
C ALA A 53 -16.18 15.66 -27.75
N MET A 54 -16.83 16.81 -27.96
CA MET A 54 -17.30 17.68 -26.85
C MET A 54 -18.65 17.22 -26.26
N VAL A 55 -18.70 16.01 -25.71
CA VAL A 55 -19.85 15.53 -24.92
C VAL A 55 -19.73 16.07 -23.48
N SER A 56 -20.84 16.48 -22.90
CA SER A 56 -20.90 17.10 -21.57
C SER A 56 -20.75 16.09 -20.42
N GLN A 57 -20.16 16.53 -19.31
CA GLN A 57 -19.98 15.72 -18.10
C GLN A 57 -21.32 15.38 -17.45
N GLY A 58 -21.54 14.10 -17.12
CA GLY A 58 -22.68 13.60 -16.36
C GLY A 58 -22.37 13.47 -14.87
N THR A 59 -23.27 12.82 -14.13
CA THR A 59 -22.98 12.39 -12.75
C THR A 59 -21.96 11.24 -12.75
N LEU A 60 -21.33 10.96 -11.61
CA LEU A 60 -20.44 9.80 -11.48
C LEU A 60 -21.13 8.49 -11.91
N GLU A 61 -22.39 8.30 -11.51
CA GLU A 61 -23.22 7.16 -11.92
C GLU A 61 -23.34 7.06 -13.45
N GLN A 62 -23.61 8.19 -14.11
CA GLN A 62 -23.70 8.25 -15.58
C GLN A 62 -22.35 8.01 -16.26
N GLU A 63 -21.25 8.54 -15.73
CA GLU A 63 -19.91 8.32 -16.30
C GLU A 63 -19.47 6.86 -16.16
N VAL A 64 -19.72 6.23 -15.00
CA VAL A 64 -19.46 4.79 -14.79
C VAL A 64 -20.29 3.95 -15.74
N TRP A 65 -21.59 4.20 -15.82
CA TRP A 65 -22.50 3.49 -16.72
C TRP A 65 -22.10 3.64 -18.20
N TRP A 66 -21.78 4.87 -18.62
CA TRP A 66 -21.40 5.16 -20.00
C TRP A 66 -20.11 4.46 -20.40
N THR A 67 -19.11 4.48 -19.51
CA THR A 67 -17.83 3.78 -19.72
C THR A 67 -18.04 2.27 -19.74
N TYR A 68 -18.88 1.74 -18.84
CA TYR A 68 -19.26 0.32 -18.80
C TYR A 68 -19.87 -0.15 -20.13
N LEU A 69 -20.77 0.63 -20.75
CA LEU A 69 -21.39 0.24 -22.04
C LEU A 69 -20.34 0.09 -23.15
N ASN A 70 -19.35 0.98 -23.20
CA ASN A 70 -18.25 0.92 -24.16
C ASN A 70 -17.42 -0.35 -23.97
N VAL A 71 -17.03 -0.64 -22.72
CA VAL A 71 -16.24 -1.82 -22.36
C VAL A 71 -16.97 -3.12 -22.72
N ILE A 72 -18.24 -3.24 -22.35
CA ILE A 72 -19.02 -4.46 -22.59
C ILE A 72 -19.26 -4.70 -24.08
N TYR A 73 -19.51 -3.64 -24.85
CA TYR A 73 -19.67 -3.77 -26.28
C TYR A 73 -18.40 -4.32 -26.97
N HIS A 74 -17.24 -4.12 -26.34
CA HIS A 74 -15.95 -4.60 -26.81
C HIS A 74 -15.36 -5.73 -25.95
N SER A 75 -16.20 -6.48 -25.23
CA SER A 75 -15.79 -7.49 -24.25
C SER A 75 -14.81 -8.53 -24.81
N GLU A 76 -15.01 -9.01 -26.04
CA GLU A 76 -14.10 -9.98 -26.68
C GLU A 76 -12.67 -9.45 -26.78
N LYS A 77 -12.50 -8.20 -27.23
CA LYS A 77 -11.20 -7.55 -27.34
C LYS A 77 -10.61 -7.19 -25.97
N ILE A 78 -11.45 -6.83 -25.00
CA ILE A 78 -11.01 -6.58 -23.63
C ILE A 78 -10.52 -7.89 -22.97
N ASN A 79 -11.19 -9.02 -23.19
CA ASN A 79 -10.74 -10.32 -22.69
C ASN A 79 -9.41 -10.75 -23.31
N LEU A 80 -9.23 -10.50 -24.60
CA LEU A 80 -7.96 -10.71 -25.29
C LEU A 80 -6.84 -9.83 -24.71
N PHE A 81 -7.15 -8.54 -24.45
CA PHE A 81 -6.24 -7.62 -23.78
C PHE A 81 -5.83 -8.15 -22.40
N ILE A 82 -6.79 -8.55 -21.55
CA ILE A 82 -6.52 -9.05 -20.20
C ILE A 82 -5.54 -10.22 -20.26
N SER A 83 -5.85 -11.25 -21.07
CA SER A 83 -5.01 -12.43 -21.20
C SER A 83 -3.58 -12.12 -21.68
N LYS A 84 -3.42 -11.29 -22.72
CA LYS A 84 -2.08 -10.93 -23.21
C LYS A 84 -1.35 -9.98 -22.26
N SER A 85 -2.06 -9.06 -21.62
CA SER A 85 -1.46 -8.11 -20.66
C SER A 85 -0.91 -8.85 -19.44
N GLU A 86 -1.60 -9.87 -18.94
CA GLU A 86 -1.12 -10.74 -17.86
C GLU A 86 0.17 -11.47 -18.26
N GLN A 87 0.21 -12.06 -19.45
CA GLN A 87 1.42 -12.69 -19.99
C GLN A 87 2.58 -11.69 -20.09
N PHE A 88 2.33 -10.50 -20.65
CA PHE A 88 3.32 -9.43 -20.71
C PHE A 88 3.85 -9.03 -19.34
N ASN A 89 2.96 -8.78 -18.38
CA ASN A 89 3.31 -8.34 -17.02
C ASN A 89 4.20 -9.37 -16.34
N ASN A 90 3.83 -10.65 -16.46
CA ASN A 90 4.62 -11.73 -15.90
C ASN A 90 6.01 -11.78 -16.56
N LEU A 91 6.10 -11.82 -17.88
CA LEU A 91 7.41 -11.82 -18.58
C LEU A 91 8.28 -10.63 -18.16
N LEU A 92 7.70 -9.43 -18.06
CA LEU A 92 8.38 -8.22 -17.61
C LEU A 92 8.92 -8.36 -16.18
N LEU A 93 8.11 -8.88 -15.24
CA LEU A 93 8.47 -9.05 -13.84
C LEU A 93 9.64 -10.04 -13.65
N TYR A 94 9.72 -11.07 -14.49
CA TYR A 94 10.80 -12.09 -14.50
C TYR A 94 11.99 -11.73 -15.41
N ALA A 95 12.09 -10.48 -15.88
CA ALA A 95 13.15 -10.02 -16.78
C ALA A 95 13.25 -10.77 -18.13
N LYS A 96 12.17 -11.40 -18.59
CA LYS A 96 12.07 -12.01 -19.93
C LYS A 96 11.71 -10.95 -20.99
N TYR A 97 12.57 -9.95 -21.13
CA TYR A 97 12.25 -8.71 -21.86
C TYR A 97 12.00 -8.91 -23.36
N GLU A 98 12.71 -9.82 -24.01
CA GLU A 98 12.50 -10.11 -25.44
C GLU A 98 11.13 -10.75 -25.69
N GLU A 99 10.76 -11.75 -24.89
CA GLU A 99 9.43 -12.37 -24.92
C GLU A 99 8.34 -11.34 -24.59
N ALA A 100 8.58 -10.49 -23.57
CA ALA A 100 7.66 -9.40 -23.23
C ALA A 100 7.50 -8.42 -24.40
N SER A 101 8.58 -8.10 -25.13
CA SER A 101 8.53 -7.23 -26.30
C SER A 101 7.65 -7.83 -27.40
N ASN A 102 7.73 -9.15 -27.62
CA ASN A 102 6.91 -9.84 -28.60
C ASN A 102 5.42 -9.76 -28.24
N ILE A 103 5.04 -10.10 -27.00
CA ILE A 103 3.65 -10.00 -26.54
C ILE A 103 3.14 -8.56 -26.63
N LEU A 104 3.95 -7.57 -26.26
CA LEU A 104 3.56 -6.16 -26.33
C LEU A 104 3.33 -5.69 -27.78
N ASN A 105 4.13 -6.19 -28.72
CA ASN A 105 3.92 -5.93 -30.16
C ASN A 105 2.67 -6.62 -30.69
N GLU A 106 2.36 -7.84 -30.25
CA GLU A 106 1.11 -8.54 -30.59
C GLU A 106 -0.12 -7.77 -30.06
N ILE A 107 -0.06 -7.26 -28.83
CA ILE A 107 -1.12 -6.40 -28.27
C ILE A 107 -1.33 -5.19 -29.19
N LYS A 108 -0.28 -4.49 -29.60
CA LYS A 108 -0.40 -3.36 -30.53
C LYS A 108 -1.01 -3.78 -31.87
N TYR A 109 -0.61 -4.93 -32.41
CA TYR A 109 -1.12 -5.40 -33.71
C TYR A 109 -2.61 -5.77 -33.66
N GLU A 110 -3.04 -6.50 -32.63
CA GLU A 110 -4.42 -7.00 -32.52
C GLU A 110 -5.40 -5.96 -31.94
N LEU A 111 -4.90 -5.07 -31.07
CA LEU A 111 -5.72 -4.17 -30.26
C LEU A 111 -5.37 -2.68 -30.47
N GLY A 112 -4.40 -2.36 -31.30
CA GLY A 112 -3.99 -0.97 -31.53
C GLY A 112 -3.25 -0.34 -30.36
N LEU A 113 -3.13 0.98 -30.42
CA LEU A 113 -2.46 1.81 -29.42
C LEU A 113 -3.37 2.14 -28.24
N SER A 114 -2.76 2.23 -27.07
CA SER A 114 -3.36 2.66 -25.81
C SER A 114 -2.32 3.42 -24.98
N HIS A 115 -2.75 4.23 -24.01
CA HIS A 115 -1.81 4.81 -23.06
C HIS A 115 -1.10 3.72 -22.26
N TRP A 116 -1.80 2.63 -21.91
CA TRP A 116 -1.19 1.44 -21.31
C TRP A 116 -0.07 0.86 -22.17
N TYR A 117 -0.27 0.69 -23.49
CA TYR A 117 0.78 0.19 -24.37
C TYR A 117 1.99 1.13 -24.36
N ILE A 118 1.76 2.44 -24.44
CA ILE A 118 2.84 3.42 -24.47
C ILE A 118 3.63 3.39 -23.15
N GLU A 119 2.95 3.44 -22.00
CA GLU A 119 3.57 3.38 -20.68
C GLU A 119 4.44 2.13 -20.52
N ASN A 120 3.92 0.96 -20.90
CA ASN A 120 4.63 -0.30 -20.78
C ASN A 120 5.75 -0.46 -21.82
N LYS A 121 5.62 0.15 -23.00
CA LYS A 121 6.72 0.19 -23.98
C LYS A 121 7.88 1.03 -23.45
N LEU A 122 7.61 2.16 -22.81
CA LEU A 122 8.64 2.97 -22.16
C LEU A 122 9.33 2.23 -21.02
N LEU A 123 8.54 1.56 -20.16
CA LEU A 123 9.07 0.75 -19.07
C LEU A 123 9.97 -0.37 -19.60
N LEU A 124 9.52 -1.10 -20.63
CA LEU A 124 10.29 -2.18 -21.23
C LEU A 124 11.60 -1.67 -21.86
N LEU A 125 11.55 -0.56 -22.63
CA LEU A 125 12.76 0.05 -23.19
C LEU A 125 13.75 0.49 -22.10
N SER A 126 13.24 1.07 -21.01
CA SER A 126 14.07 1.46 -19.86
C SER A 126 14.79 0.27 -19.23
N LYS A 127 14.09 -0.87 -19.06
CA LYS A 127 14.66 -2.09 -18.47
C LYS A 127 15.59 -2.84 -19.42
N MET A 128 15.28 -2.87 -20.71
CA MET A 128 16.01 -3.66 -21.71
C MET A 128 17.19 -2.91 -22.33
N ASN A 129 17.02 -1.63 -22.66
CA ASN A 129 18.00 -0.84 -23.41
C ASN A 129 18.57 0.32 -22.58
N GLY A 130 17.84 0.79 -21.56
CA GLY A 130 18.26 1.86 -20.68
C GLY A 130 17.50 3.17 -20.92
N LEU A 131 17.86 4.18 -20.13
CA LEU A 131 17.14 5.45 -20.08
C LEU A 131 17.24 6.26 -21.39
N LYS A 132 18.33 6.11 -22.15
CA LYS A 132 18.57 6.89 -23.37
C LYS A 132 17.56 6.53 -24.45
N GLU A 133 17.44 5.25 -24.78
CA GLU A 133 16.53 4.70 -25.78
C GLU A 133 15.08 4.96 -25.38
N GLN A 134 14.76 4.85 -24.08
CA GLN A 134 13.45 5.21 -23.54
C GLN A 134 13.11 6.69 -23.82
N LYS A 135 14.05 7.61 -23.56
CA LYS A 135 13.84 9.06 -23.78
C LYS A 135 13.72 9.41 -25.26
N GLU A 136 14.57 8.83 -26.11
CA GLU A 136 14.51 9.04 -27.56
C GLU A 136 13.15 8.62 -28.14
N TYR A 137 12.64 7.46 -27.72
CA TYR A 137 11.31 7.02 -28.12
C TYR A 137 10.21 7.93 -27.58
N ALA A 138 10.27 8.35 -26.29
CA ALA A 138 9.30 9.27 -25.71
C ALA A 138 9.26 10.63 -26.43
N GLU A 139 10.41 11.21 -26.76
CA GLU A 139 10.49 12.48 -27.50
C GLU A 139 9.93 12.38 -28.91
N THR A 140 10.12 11.23 -29.56
CA THR A 140 9.60 10.96 -30.90
C THR A 140 8.08 10.92 -30.88
N ILE A 141 7.48 10.05 -30.06
CA ILE A 141 6.02 9.86 -30.07
C ILE A 141 5.26 11.08 -29.56
N ARG A 142 5.85 11.89 -28.65
CA ARG A 142 5.21 13.12 -28.14
C ARG A 142 4.91 14.14 -29.22
N LYS A 143 5.63 14.10 -30.36
CA LYS A 143 5.39 15.00 -31.50
C LYS A 143 4.18 14.59 -32.34
N GLU A 144 3.78 13.33 -32.25
CA GLU A 144 2.65 12.77 -33.01
C GLU A 144 1.37 12.66 -32.18
N LEU A 145 1.51 12.66 -30.86
CA LEU A 145 0.40 12.53 -29.92
C LEU A 145 -0.37 13.85 -29.72
N PRO A 146 -1.68 13.78 -29.46
CA PRO A 146 -2.45 14.90 -28.92
C PRO A 146 -1.88 15.43 -27.60
N ASN A 147 -2.17 16.68 -27.26
CA ASN A 147 -1.54 17.39 -26.14
C ASN A 147 -1.65 16.66 -24.79
N ALA A 148 -2.83 16.11 -24.45
CA ALA A 148 -3.03 15.43 -23.16
C ALA A 148 -2.21 14.12 -23.10
N SER A 149 -2.30 13.29 -24.14
CA SER A 149 -1.44 12.12 -24.32
C SER A 149 0.06 12.45 -24.29
N ALA A 150 0.50 13.52 -24.97
CA ALA A 150 1.90 13.93 -25.00
C ALA A 150 2.42 14.36 -23.62
N LEU A 151 1.55 14.95 -22.78
CA LEU A 151 1.84 15.24 -21.38
C LEU A 151 1.85 13.97 -20.52
N LEU A 152 0.97 13.00 -20.77
CA LEU A 152 1.02 11.70 -20.09
C LEU A 152 2.34 10.98 -20.38
N VAL A 153 2.78 10.95 -21.63
CA VAL A 153 4.07 10.36 -22.02
C VAL A 153 5.25 11.06 -21.35
N TYR A 154 5.20 12.39 -21.18
CA TYR A 154 6.20 13.10 -20.39
C TYR A 154 6.28 12.53 -18.97
N HIS A 155 5.14 12.38 -18.27
CA HIS A 155 5.12 11.81 -16.93
C HIS A 155 5.55 10.33 -16.89
N PHE A 156 5.08 9.51 -17.83
CA PHE A 156 5.49 8.11 -17.96
C PHE A 156 7.00 7.96 -18.17
N SER A 157 7.64 8.88 -18.89
CA SER A 157 9.09 8.91 -19.03
C SER A 157 9.78 9.35 -17.74
N GLN A 158 9.31 10.44 -17.10
CA GLN A 158 9.93 10.97 -15.89
C GLN A 158 9.95 9.98 -14.74
N LYS A 159 8.86 9.21 -14.56
CA LYS A 159 8.78 8.24 -13.48
C LYS A 159 9.76 7.07 -13.63
N LEU A 160 10.33 6.84 -14.81
CA LEU A 160 11.31 5.78 -15.09
C LEU A 160 12.76 6.21 -14.86
N GLU A 161 13.01 7.48 -14.50
CA GLU A 161 14.37 7.97 -14.25
C GLU A 161 14.92 7.39 -12.93
N ASN A 162 16.05 6.67 -12.98
CA ASN A 162 16.63 5.98 -11.82
C ASN A 162 17.00 6.92 -10.65
N GLU A 163 17.46 8.13 -10.96
CA GLU A 163 17.87 9.14 -9.96
C GLU A 163 16.68 9.79 -9.24
N LEU A 164 15.47 9.67 -9.80
CA LEU A 164 14.28 10.32 -9.27
C LEU A 164 13.57 9.41 -8.26
N SER A 165 13.69 9.72 -6.97
CA SER A 165 12.88 9.07 -5.94
C SER A 165 11.38 9.35 -6.13
N TYR A 166 10.54 8.49 -5.55
CA TYR A 166 9.09 8.70 -5.57
C TYR A 166 8.69 10.05 -4.95
N GLU A 167 9.25 10.42 -3.79
CA GLU A 167 8.98 11.70 -3.14
C GLU A 167 9.36 12.90 -4.02
N GLN A 168 10.48 12.82 -4.72
CA GLN A 168 10.92 13.90 -5.60
C GLN A 168 10.01 14.00 -6.83
N TYR A 169 9.59 12.87 -7.40
CA TYR A 169 8.60 12.84 -8.48
C TYR A 169 7.27 13.45 -8.02
N ASP A 170 6.73 13.02 -6.89
CA ASP A 170 5.46 13.50 -6.34
C ASP A 170 5.50 15.00 -6.06
N LYS A 171 6.57 15.50 -5.46
CA LYS A 171 6.78 16.93 -5.22
C LYS A 171 6.80 17.73 -6.53
N ASN A 172 7.49 17.24 -7.55
CA ASN A 172 7.54 17.88 -8.87
C ASN A 172 6.16 17.86 -9.55
N PHE A 173 5.46 16.72 -9.46
CA PHE A 173 4.12 16.55 -9.98
C PHE A 173 3.14 17.53 -9.33
N LYS A 174 3.07 17.59 -8.00
CA LYS A 174 2.21 18.52 -7.24
C LYS A 174 2.52 19.97 -7.57
N LYS A 175 3.80 20.32 -7.76
CA LYS A 175 4.21 21.68 -8.16
C LYS A 175 3.70 22.04 -9.56
N MET A 176 3.77 21.12 -10.52
CA MET A 176 3.32 21.35 -11.90
C MET A 176 1.80 21.57 -11.99
N TRP A 177 1.03 20.85 -11.18
CA TRP A 177 -0.43 20.84 -11.25
C TRP A 177 -1.14 21.74 -10.23
N ARG A 178 -0.37 22.51 -9.43
CA ARG A 178 -0.89 23.35 -8.34
C ARG A 178 -2.02 24.28 -8.79
N ASP A 179 -1.88 24.87 -9.97
CA ASP A 179 -2.78 25.90 -10.48
C ASP A 179 -3.88 25.31 -11.39
N TYR A 180 -3.95 23.97 -11.54
CA TYR A 180 -4.88 23.25 -12.43
C TYR A 180 -5.58 22.05 -11.73
N PRO A 181 -6.28 22.26 -10.60
CA PRO A 181 -6.79 21.17 -9.75
C PRO A 181 -7.79 20.22 -10.46
N ASN A 182 -8.61 20.73 -11.39
CA ASN A 182 -9.61 19.91 -12.10
C ASN A 182 -8.96 18.90 -13.06
N ILE A 183 -7.85 19.27 -13.69
CA ILE A 183 -7.12 18.42 -14.64
C ILE A 183 -6.10 17.56 -13.90
N LYS A 184 -5.54 18.07 -12.80
CA LYS A 184 -4.61 17.36 -11.90
C LYS A 184 -5.09 15.95 -11.59
N THR A 185 -6.35 15.80 -11.21
CA THR A 185 -6.95 14.50 -10.86
C THR A 185 -6.75 13.47 -11.98
N TYR A 186 -7.02 13.83 -13.24
CA TYR A 186 -6.83 12.93 -14.38
C TYR A 186 -5.38 12.43 -14.49
N PHE A 187 -4.42 13.36 -14.42
CA PHE A 187 -3.00 13.01 -14.48
C PHE A 187 -2.51 12.27 -13.24
N GLU A 188 -3.11 12.48 -12.06
CA GLU A 188 -2.80 11.71 -10.84
C GLU A 188 -3.20 10.25 -11.03
N PHE A 189 -4.44 9.96 -11.44
CA PHE A 189 -4.89 8.58 -11.65
C PHE A 189 -4.10 7.83 -12.74
N LYS A 190 -3.64 8.56 -13.78
CA LYS A 190 -2.87 7.97 -14.88
C LYS A 190 -1.38 7.84 -14.58
N ALA A 191 -0.75 8.84 -13.96
CA ALA A 191 0.71 8.93 -13.87
C ALA A 191 1.29 9.05 -12.45
N ASN A 192 0.44 9.23 -11.43
CA ASN A 192 0.86 9.24 -10.01
C ASN A 192 -0.21 8.54 -9.14
N SER A 193 -0.59 7.32 -9.52
CA SER A 193 -1.77 6.65 -8.95
C SER A 193 -1.65 6.38 -7.45
N LEU A 194 -0.43 6.34 -6.92
CA LEU A 194 -0.16 6.18 -5.49
C LEU A 194 -0.66 7.36 -4.64
N ASN A 195 -0.83 8.54 -5.25
CA ASN A 195 -1.37 9.74 -4.62
C ASN A 195 -2.70 10.19 -5.26
N ALA A 196 -3.38 9.30 -5.99
CA ALA A 196 -4.63 9.65 -6.64
C ALA A 196 -5.72 9.95 -5.60
N ASP A 197 -6.22 11.18 -5.66
CA ASP A 197 -7.28 11.66 -4.80
C ASP A 197 -8.63 11.14 -5.28
N PRO A 198 -9.36 10.36 -4.46
CA PRO A 198 -10.70 9.93 -4.81
C PRO A 198 -11.67 11.10 -5.12
N GLU A 199 -11.60 12.25 -4.47
CA GLU A 199 -12.70 13.23 -4.44
C GLU A 199 -13.30 13.64 -5.82
N ASN A 200 -12.53 13.51 -6.92
CA ASN A 200 -12.90 13.96 -8.26
C ASN A 200 -13.00 12.86 -9.34
N LEU A 201 -13.37 11.61 -9.00
CA LEU A 201 -13.49 10.49 -9.97
C LEU A 201 -14.37 10.77 -11.20
N VAL A 202 -15.39 11.62 -11.07
CA VAL A 202 -16.26 11.99 -12.20
C VAL A 202 -15.47 12.72 -13.30
N TYR A 203 -14.47 13.53 -12.95
CA TYR A 203 -13.61 14.20 -13.91
C TYR A 203 -12.66 13.21 -14.57
N PHE A 204 -12.13 12.26 -13.80
CA PHE A 204 -11.25 11.22 -14.33
C PHE A 204 -11.93 10.43 -15.46
N LEU A 205 -13.13 9.89 -15.23
CA LEU A 205 -13.87 9.16 -16.27
C LEU A 205 -14.36 10.07 -17.41
N TYR A 206 -14.72 11.31 -17.09
CA TYR A 206 -15.14 12.28 -18.10
C TYR A 206 -14.04 12.53 -19.15
N PHE A 207 -12.79 12.72 -18.72
CA PHE A 207 -11.65 12.90 -19.61
C PHE A 207 -11.26 11.60 -20.33
N GLU A 208 -11.34 10.45 -19.66
CA GLU A 208 -11.01 9.15 -20.25
C GLU A 208 -11.94 8.74 -21.41
N ARG A 209 -13.12 9.38 -21.55
CA ARG A 209 -14.04 9.10 -22.65
C ARG A 209 -13.38 9.23 -24.02
N GLU A 210 -12.41 10.13 -24.17
CA GLU A 210 -11.72 10.34 -25.44
C GLU A 210 -10.63 9.29 -25.70
N SER A 211 -10.16 8.59 -24.65
CA SER A 211 -9.09 7.59 -24.72
C SER A 211 -9.53 6.28 -25.40
N PRO A 212 -8.59 5.41 -25.79
CA PRO A 212 -8.87 4.08 -26.33
C PRO A 212 -9.68 3.18 -25.38
N THR A 213 -10.37 2.16 -25.92
CA THR A 213 -11.22 1.25 -25.14
C THR A 213 -10.44 0.50 -24.05
N ILE A 214 -9.17 0.14 -24.31
CA ILE A 214 -8.29 -0.46 -23.29
C ILE A 214 -8.14 0.48 -22.08
N ASP A 215 -7.85 1.75 -22.32
CA ASP A 215 -7.63 2.72 -21.25
C ASP A 215 -8.93 3.02 -20.50
N LYS A 216 -10.07 3.08 -21.21
CA LYS A 216 -11.41 3.15 -20.58
C LYS A 216 -11.67 1.99 -19.64
N TYR A 217 -11.30 0.76 -20.03
CA TYR A 217 -11.43 -0.41 -19.16
C TYR A 217 -10.58 -0.28 -17.89
N ILE A 218 -9.29 0.07 -18.05
CA ILE A 218 -8.37 0.24 -16.92
C ILE A 218 -8.88 1.33 -15.97
N SER A 219 -9.35 2.45 -16.51
CA SER A 219 -9.87 3.58 -15.72
C SER A 219 -11.21 3.27 -15.06
N LEU A 220 -12.08 2.50 -15.71
CA LEU A 220 -13.29 1.96 -15.09
C LEU A 220 -12.92 1.06 -13.91
N LYS A 221 -11.98 0.13 -14.09
CA LYS A 221 -11.49 -0.75 -13.01
C LYS A 221 -10.92 0.06 -11.85
N LYS A 222 -10.01 1.01 -12.10
CA LYS A 222 -9.44 1.91 -11.08
C LYS A 222 -10.54 2.66 -10.32
N THR A 223 -11.54 3.19 -11.02
CA THR A 223 -12.67 3.91 -10.44
C THR A 223 -13.50 3.01 -9.52
N LEU A 224 -13.84 1.80 -9.96
CA LEU A 224 -14.61 0.83 -9.16
C LEU A 224 -13.85 0.41 -7.90
N PHE A 225 -12.53 0.19 -8.00
CA PHE A 225 -11.67 -0.05 -6.85
C PHE A 225 -11.62 1.14 -5.88
N SER A 226 -11.47 2.37 -6.37
CA SER A 226 -11.49 3.56 -5.52
C SER A 226 -12.82 3.73 -4.79
N ILE A 227 -13.95 3.45 -5.44
CA ILE A 227 -15.28 3.49 -4.85
C ILE A 227 -15.44 2.40 -3.77
N CYS A 228 -15.10 1.14 -4.08
CA CYS A 228 -15.28 0.03 -3.15
C CYS A 228 -14.31 0.06 -1.95
N SER A 229 -13.17 0.72 -2.12
CA SER A 229 -12.16 0.92 -1.05
C SER A 229 -12.55 2.05 -0.10
N ASN A 230 -13.32 3.04 -0.55
CA ASN A 230 -13.58 4.28 0.17
C ASN A 230 -15.08 4.54 0.33
N ASN A 231 -15.75 3.73 1.16
CA ASN A 231 -17.19 3.80 1.43
C ASN A 231 -17.70 5.18 1.89
N ASN A 232 -16.81 6.06 2.36
CA ASN A 232 -17.17 7.37 2.92
C ASN A 232 -17.26 8.50 1.86
N TYR A 233 -16.71 8.31 0.66
CA TYR A 233 -16.53 9.40 -0.31
C TYR A 233 -17.52 9.38 -1.47
N TYR A 234 -18.13 8.24 -1.80
CA TYR A 234 -19.07 8.14 -2.93
C TYR A 234 -20.33 7.39 -2.58
N SER A 235 -21.45 7.96 -3.04
CA SER A 235 -22.79 7.42 -2.91
C SER A 235 -23.29 6.89 -4.25
N LEU A 236 -22.53 5.99 -4.90
CA LEU A 236 -23.19 5.17 -5.93
C LEU A 236 -24.23 4.27 -5.25
N PRO A 237 -25.47 4.19 -5.75
CA PRO A 237 -26.45 3.28 -5.20
C PRO A 237 -25.90 1.84 -5.21
N VAL A 238 -26.01 1.13 -4.08
CA VAL A 238 -25.48 -0.24 -3.96
C VAL A 238 -26.09 -1.17 -5.02
N ASP A 239 -27.37 -0.99 -5.33
CA ASP A 239 -28.06 -1.77 -6.37
C ASP A 239 -27.52 -1.47 -7.77
N PHE A 240 -27.15 -0.21 -8.05
CA PHE A 240 -26.49 0.17 -9.30
C PHE A 240 -25.15 -0.54 -9.40
N LEU A 241 -24.30 -0.41 -8.37
CA LEU A 241 -22.97 -1.00 -8.33
C LEU A 241 -23.04 -2.52 -8.51
N ASN A 242 -23.94 -3.18 -7.80
CA ASN A 242 -24.14 -4.63 -7.88
C ASN A 242 -24.61 -5.08 -9.26
N LYS A 243 -25.60 -4.38 -9.84
CA LYS A 243 -26.10 -4.69 -11.18
C LYS A 243 -24.95 -4.68 -12.21
N TYR A 244 -24.12 -3.64 -12.22
CA TYR A 244 -23.11 -3.49 -13.26
C TYR A 244 -21.84 -4.28 -12.99
N LEU A 245 -21.44 -4.52 -11.74
CA LEU A 245 -20.33 -5.42 -11.43
C LEU A 245 -20.65 -6.86 -11.80
N ILE A 246 -21.85 -7.37 -11.49
CA ILE A 246 -22.28 -8.72 -11.91
C ILE A 246 -22.29 -8.83 -13.44
N LYS A 247 -22.84 -7.83 -14.14
CA LYS A 247 -22.81 -7.82 -15.60
C LYS A 247 -21.39 -7.74 -16.16
N LEU A 248 -20.50 -6.98 -15.52
CA LEU A 248 -19.10 -6.86 -15.92
C LEU A 248 -18.40 -8.21 -15.79
N ASP A 249 -18.52 -8.87 -14.64
CA ASP A 249 -17.92 -10.19 -14.37
C ASP A 249 -18.39 -11.26 -15.35
N ASN A 250 -19.67 -11.27 -15.70
CA ASN A 250 -20.23 -12.22 -16.66
C ASN A 250 -19.68 -12.06 -18.10
N ASN A 251 -19.12 -10.89 -18.43
CA ASN A 251 -18.64 -10.59 -19.79
C ASN A 251 -17.11 -10.38 -19.87
N ILE A 252 -16.47 -10.04 -18.75
CA ILE A 252 -15.05 -9.71 -18.66
C ILE A 252 -14.36 -10.70 -17.72
N LYS A 253 -13.43 -11.48 -18.26
CA LYS A 253 -12.68 -12.53 -17.58
C LYS A 253 -11.44 -11.95 -16.87
N ASP A 254 -11.65 -10.99 -15.98
CA ASP A 254 -10.58 -10.40 -15.15
C ASP A 254 -10.74 -10.85 -13.70
N ILE A 255 -9.81 -11.68 -13.23
CA ILE A 255 -9.77 -12.18 -11.85
C ILE A 255 -9.64 -11.06 -10.81
N GLU A 256 -9.07 -9.91 -11.19
CA GLU A 256 -8.97 -8.75 -10.31
C GLU A 256 -10.33 -8.09 -10.03
N LEU A 257 -11.41 -8.43 -10.74
CA LEU A 257 -12.74 -7.92 -10.42
C LEU A 257 -13.41 -8.69 -9.26
N LYS A 258 -12.93 -9.89 -8.94
CA LYS A 258 -13.56 -10.74 -7.93
C LYS A 258 -13.57 -10.13 -6.51
N PRO A 259 -12.50 -9.47 -6.01
CA PRO A 259 -12.57 -8.75 -4.74
C PRO A 259 -13.68 -7.70 -4.71
N LEU A 260 -13.95 -7.03 -5.84
CA LEU A 260 -15.02 -6.04 -5.93
C LEU A 260 -16.40 -6.69 -5.82
N LEU A 261 -16.60 -7.88 -6.40
CA LEU A 261 -17.87 -8.61 -6.29
C LEU A 261 -18.15 -8.99 -4.85
N ILE A 262 -17.18 -9.61 -4.16
CA ILE A 262 -17.35 -9.96 -2.73
C ILE A 262 -17.61 -8.72 -1.92
N LYS A 263 -16.83 -7.66 -2.17
CA LYS A 263 -16.97 -6.42 -1.44
C LYS A 263 -18.32 -5.81 -1.70
N SER A 264 -18.76 -5.59 -2.93
CA SER A 264 -19.95 -4.78 -3.21
C SER A 264 -21.26 -5.57 -3.13
N THR A 265 -21.25 -6.83 -3.59
CA THR A 265 -22.46 -7.64 -3.79
C THR A 265 -22.81 -8.47 -2.56
N LYS A 266 -23.96 -9.15 -2.62
CA LYS A 266 -24.34 -10.19 -1.65
C LYS A 266 -23.85 -11.59 -2.06
N LEU A 267 -22.91 -11.68 -3.00
CA LEU A 267 -22.34 -12.97 -3.42
C LEU A 267 -21.42 -13.50 -2.31
N ASN A 268 -21.51 -14.78 -2.04
CA ASN A 268 -20.63 -15.50 -1.11
C ASN A 268 -19.34 -15.91 -1.84
N TYR A 269 -18.31 -16.29 -1.08
CA TYR A 269 -17.05 -16.78 -1.66
C TYR A 269 -17.26 -17.95 -2.64
N ASN A 270 -18.15 -18.88 -2.27
CA ASN A 270 -18.46 -20.07 -3.05
C ASN A 270 -19.18 -19.77 -4.38
N ASP A 271 -19.74 -18.57 -4.53
CA ASP A 271 -20.40 -18.15 -5.75
C ASP A 271 -19.39 -17.64 -6.80
N ILE A 272 -18.09 -17.64 -6.46
CA ILE A 272 -17.03 -17.09 -7.29
C ILE A 272 -16.04 -18.20 -7.68
N ASP A 273 -15.75 -18.27 -8.98
CA ASP A 273 -14.76 -19.18 -9.55
C ASP A 273 -13.32 -18.69 -9.26
N ILE A 274 -12.80 -19.02 -8.08
CA ILE A 274 -11.41 -18.80 -7.66
C ILE A 274 -10.88 -20.08 -7.01
N ASP A 275 -9.77 -20.62 -7.54
CA ASP A 275 -9.01 -21.68 -6.89
C ASP A 275 -7.82 -21.12 -6.11
N ASN A 276 -7.97 -21.02 -4.79
CA ASN A 276 -6.89 -20.64 -3.88
C ASN A 276 -6.26 -21.84 -3.15
N SER A 277 -6.61 -23.08 -3.51
CA SER A 277 -6.22 -24.29 -2.77
C SER A 277 -4.71 -24.41 -2.54
N LYS A 278 -3.89 -24.08 -3.56
CA LYS A 278 -2.43 -24.08 -3.46
C LYS A 278 -1.90 -23.05 -2.46
N TYR A 279 -2.41 -21.83 -2.52
CA TYR A 279 -2.03 -20.76 -1.60
C TYR A 279 -2.42 -21.11 -0.16
N ILE A 280 -3.62 -21.68 0.03
CA ILE A 280 -4.08 -22.18 1.34
C ILE A 280 -3.19 -23.31 1.84
N ARG A 281 -2.79 -24.25 0.96
CA ARG A 281 -1.86 -25.32 1.32
C ARG A 281 -0.51 -24.78 1.81
N ILE A 282 0.04 -23.78 1.12
CA ILE A 282 1.27 -23.09 1.53
C ILE A 282 1.09 -22.45 2.92
N LEU A 283 -0.02 -21.74 3.14
CA LEU A 283 -0.34 -21.16 4.44
C LEU A 283 -0.45 -22.22 5.54
N ASP A 284 -1.06 -23.36 5.26
CA ASP A 284 -1.21 -24.45 6.23
C ASP A 284 0.13 -25.04 6.63
N LEU A 285 1.01 -25.32 5.67
CA LEU A 285 2.39 -25.76 5.95
C LEU A 285 3.13 -24.74 6.83
N TYR A 286 3.03 -23.45 6.48
CA TYR A 286 3.61 -22.37 7.28
C TYR A 286 3.00 -22.26 8.69
N THR A 287 1.70 -22.52 8.85
CA THR A 287 1.01 -22.48 10.14
C THR A 287 1.39 -23.67 11.02
N MET A 288 1.54 -24.86 10.44
CA MET A 288 2.02 -26.09 11.10
C MET A 288 3.52 -26.06 11.44
N GLY A 289 4.26 -25.04 11.01
CA GLY A 289 5.70 -24.96 11.25
C GLY A 289 6.55 -25.80 10.30
N TYR A 290 5.95 -26.37 9.26
CA TYR A 290 6.64 -27.01 8.13
C TYR A 290 7.21 -25.94 7.19
N TYR A 291 8.12 -25.14 7.73
CA TYR A 291 8.63 -23.94 7.05
C TYR A 291 9.42 -24.28 5.78
N LYS A 292 10.15 -25.41 5.78
CA LYS A 292 10.94 -25.81 4.62
C LYS A 292 10.04 -26.24 3.47
N GLU A 293 9.02 -27.06 3.74
CA GLU A 293 8.03 -27.47 2.76
C GLU A 293 7.21 -26.27 2.25
N SER A 294 6.85 -25.34 3.13
CA SER A 294 6.22 -24.06 2.75
C SER A 294 7.11 -23.25 1.81
N TYR A 295 8.40 -23.11 2.14
CA TYR A 295 9.39 -22.41 1.34
C TYR A 295 9.56 -23.05 -0.05
N ASP A 296 9.76 -24.37 -0.12
CA ASP A 296 9.98 -25.09 -1.38
C ASP A 296 8.75 -25.03 -2.28
N LEU A 297 7.54 -25.13 -1.71
CA LEU A 297 6.30 -25.00 -2.47
C LEU A 297 6.06 -23.56 -2.95
N CYS A 298 6.39 -22.54 -2.14
CA CYS A 298 6.39 -21.13 -2.57
C CYS A 298 7.30 -20.91 -3.77
N LEU A 299 8.55 -21.39 -3.72
CA LEU A 299 9.50 -21.24 -4.83
C LEU A 299 8.97 -21.91 -6.10
N LYS A 300 8.48 -23.14 -5.99
CA LYS A 300 7.93 -23.87 -7.13
C LYS A 300 6.78 -23.11 -7.81
N GLU A 301 5.89 -22.50 -7.03
CA GLU A 301 4.80 -21.69 -7.59
C GLU A 301 5.28 -20.36 -8.17
N LEU A 302 6.33 -19.76 -7.59
CA LEU A 302 6.99 -18.58 -8.14
C LEU A 302 7.86 -18.88 -9.37
N GLU A 303 8.32 -20.11 -9.60
CA GLU A 303 8.99 -20.48 -10.85
C GLU A 303 8.01 -20.52 -12.04
N ASN A 304 6.72 -20.77 -11.77
CA ASN A 304 5.67 -20.70 -12.76
C ASN A 304 5.24 -19.25 -13.01
N TYR A 305 5.99 -18.54 -13.85
CA TYR A 305 5.72 -17.14 -14.18
C TYR A 305 4.31 -16.90 -14.74
N LEU A 306 3.64 -17.89 -15.33
CA LEU A 306 2.28 -17.72 -15.87
C LEU A 306 1.20 -17.50 -14.79
N THR A 307 1.46 -17.88 -13.54
CA THR A 307 0.49 -17.80 -12.44
C THR A 307 1.05 -17.00 -11.25
N PHE A 308 1.84 -15.96 -11.53
CA PHE A 308 2.51 -15.18 -10.50
C PHE A 308 1.52 -14.58 -9.47
N ASN A 309 1.83 -14.77 -8.19
CA ASN A 309 1.10 -14.16 -7.09
C ASN A 309 2.07 -13.49 -6.11
N ILE A 310 2.09 -12.16 -6.09
CA ILE A 310 2.96 -11.36 -5.22
C ILE A 310 2.77 -11.70 -3.72
N ASN A 311 1.59 -12.16 -3.31
CA ASN A 311 1.31 -12.49 -1.91
C ASN A 311 2.14 -13.68 -1.40
N LEU A 312 2.72 -14.49 -2.31
CA LEU A 312 3.62 -15.59 -1.95
C LEU A 312 4.99 -15.10 -1.44
N ILE A 313 5.45 -13.93 -1.89
CA ILE A 313 6.78 -13.40 -1.53
C ILE A 313 6.90 -13.20 -0.01
N GLU A 314 5.87 -12.66 0.64
CA GLU A 314 5.88 -12.46 2.09
C GLU A 314 5.97 -13.81 2.84
N ILE A 315 5.25 -14.84 2.38
CA ILE A 315 5.27 -16.17 3.00
C ILE A 315 6.61 -16.86 2.75
N LEU A 316 7.17 -16.74 1.53
CA LEU A 316 8.49 -17.26 1.18
C LEU A 316 9.54 -16.72 2.16
N ILE A 317 9.64 -15.39 2.30
CA ILE A 317 10.60 -14.73 3.19
C ILE A 317 10.40 -15.17 4.65
N LYS A 318 9.15 -15.20 5.13
CA LYS A 318 8.85 -15.60 6.50
C LYS A 318 9.15 -17.07 6.77
N SER A 319 9.04 -17.92 5.76
CA SER A 319 9.39 -19.35 5.83
C SER A 319 10.90 -19.50 5.85
N GLU A 320 11.62 -18.78 4.96
CA GLU A 320 13.08 -18.76 4.90
C GLU A 320 13.72 -18.34 6.23
N ILE A 321 13.30 -17.21 6.80
CA ILE A 321 13.82 -16.70 8.08
C ILE A 321 13.63 -17.73 9.21
N ARG A 322 12.58 -18.55 9.15
CA ARG A 322 12.31 -19.60 10.14
C ARG A 322 12.98 -20.94 9.83
N CYS A 323 13.40 -21.16 8.59
CA CYS A 323 14.25 -22.29 8.20
C CYS A 323 15.72 -22.03 8.53
N ALA A 324 16.15 -20.77 8.58
CA ALA A 324 17.54 -20.40 8.79
C ALA A 324 18.04 -20.90 10.15
N THR A 325 18.74 -22.03 10.13
CA THR A 325 19.74 -22.43 11.14
C THR A 325 21.11 -21.96 10.66
N ASP A 326 22.04 -21.70 11.59
CA ASP A 326 23.32 -20.99 11.39
C ASP A 326 24.21 -21.46 10.20
N ASP A 327 23.95 -22.60 9.57
CA ASP A 327 24.86 -23.22 8.59
C ASP A 327 24.39 -23.33 7.13
N ASN A 328 23.17 -22.94 6.72
CA ASN A 328 22.80 -22.94 5.28
C ASN A 328 21.62 -21.99 4.97
N LEU A 329 21.92 -20.77 4.52
CA LEU A 329 20.91 -19.96 3.82
C LEU A 329 20.58 -20.65 2.49
N ILE A 330 19.29 -20.83 2.20
CA ILE A 330 18.85 -21.37 0.92
C ILE A 330 18.95 -20.24 -0.11
N GLU A 331 19.83 -20.39 -1.10
CA GLU A 331 19.91 -19.47 -2.23
C GLU A 331 18.57 -19.48 -2.98
N VAL A 332 17.95 -18.30 -3.10
CA VAL A 332 16.66 -18.15 -3.77
C VAL A 332 16.87 -18.23 -5.28
N SER A 333 16.23 -19.19 -5.95
CA SER A 333 16.31 -19.45 -7.40
C SER A 333 15.55 -18.42 -8.25
N ILE A 334 15.55 -17.14 -7.87
CA ILE A 334 14.94 -16.05 -8.65
C ILE A 334 16.07 -15.30 -9.37
N ASP A 335 15.90 -15.00 -10.65
CA ASP A 335 16.88 -14.20 -11.40
C ASP A 335 17.11 -12.84 -10.71
N ASN A 336 18.36 -12.60 -10.30
CA ASN A 336 18.78 -11.39 -9.59
C ASN A 336 18.57 -10.09 -10.39
N ASN A 337 18.40 -10.18 -11.70
CA ASN A 337 18.06 -9.04 -12.55
C ASN A 337 16.55 -8.74 -12.62
N SER A 338 15.72 -9.63 -12.08
CA SER A 338 14.27 -9.51 -12.15
C SER A 338 13.70 -8.44 -11.22
N ILE A 339 12.53 -7.91 -11.56
CA ILE A 339 11.80 -6.98 -10.69
C ILE A 339 11.35 -7.72 -9.43
N ILE A 340 10.98 -8.99 -9.56
CA ILE A 340 10.54 -9.84 -8.44
C ILE A 340 11.66 -10.03 -7.42
N PHE A 341 12.90 -10.27 -7.85
CA PHE A 341 14.04 -10.37 -6.94
C PHE A 341 14.24 -9.09 -6.13
N ASN A 342 14.16 -7.92 -6.79
CA ASN A 342 14.23 -6.64 -6.11
C ASN A 342 13.10 -6.46 -5.09
N ILE A 343 11.86 -6.84 -5.44
CA ILE A 343 10.73 -6.81 -4.50
C ILE A 343 11.00 -7.73 -3.31
N TYR A 344 11.47 -8.96 -3.55
CA TYR A 344 11.83 -9.93 -2.51
C TYR A 344 12.89 -9.39 -1.55
N GLU A 345 14.00 -8.84 -2.05
CA GLU A 345 15.09 -8.29 -1.23
C GLU A 345 14.61 -7.12 -0.36
N TYR A 346 13.85 -6.19 -0.94
CA TYR A 346 13.33 -5.05 -0.20
C TYR A 346 12.24 -5.45 0.80
N TYR A 347 11.38 -6.42 0.45
CA TYR A 347 10.42 -7.01 1.39
C TYR A 347 11.13 -7.66 2.57
N LYS A 348 12.22 -8.40 2.30
CA LYS A 348 13.03 -9.07 3.32
C LYS A 348 13.65 -8.09 4.30
N SER A 349 14.24 -7.01 3.79
CA SER A 349 14.75 -5.91 4.61
C SER A 349 13.67 -5.28 5.50
N ILE A 350 12.45 -5.07 4.96
CA ILE A 350 11.33 -4.52 5.72
C ILE A 350 10.84 -5.48 6.81
N ILE A 351 10.71 -6.77 6.50
CA ILE A 351 10.27 -7.81 7.44
C ILE A 351 11.31 -8.01 8.56
N LEU A 352 12.59 -8.02 8.21
CA LEU A 352 13.70 -8.10 9.16
C LEU A 352 13.96 -6.80 9.91
N LYS A 353 13.38 -5.68 9.45
CA LYS A 353 13.54 -4.36 10.05
C LYS A 353 15.03 -3.97 10.17
N ASP A 354 15.81 -4.31 9.15
CA ASP A 354 17.27 -4.15 9.19
C ASP A 354 17.72 -2.69 8.95
N LYS A 355 19.03 -2.48 8.85
CA LYS A 355 19.61 -1.13 8.63
C LYS A 355 19.23 -0.51 7.28
N SER A 356 18.83 -1.33 6.30
CA SER A 356 18.44 -0.88 4.97
C SER A 356 16.94 -0.58 4.84
N LEU A 357 16.15 -0.78 5.91
CA LEU A 357 14.70 -0.56 5.94
C LEU A 357 14.23 0.67 5.15
N ILE A 358 14.73 1.86 5.49
CA ILE A 358 14.28 3.12 4.86
C ILE A 358 14.65 3.18 3.37
N ASN A 359 15.84 2.70 3.02
CA ASN A 359 16.24 2.61 1.62
C ASN A 359 15.35 1.64 0.84
N SER A 360 15.03 0.48 1.43
CA SER A 360 14.14 -0.53 0.86
C SER A 360 12.72 0.01 0.64
N ILE A 361 12.17 0.78 1.58
CA ILE A 361 10.88 1.49 1.40
C ILE A 361 10.95 2.43 0.20
N ASN A 362 11.98 3.28 0.12
CA ASN A 362 12.13 4.25 -0.96
C ASN A 362 12.27 3.57 -2.33
N LYS A 363 13.00 2.46 -2.40
CA LYS A 363 13.15 1.65 -3.62
C LYS A 363 11.85 0.95 -4.01
N LEU A 364 11.09 0.43 -3.05
CA LEU A 364 9.77 -0.16 -3.32
C LEU A 364 8.74 0.87 -3.78
N LEU A 365 8.70 2.06 -3.18
CA LEU A 365 7.83 3.14 -3.64
C LEU A 365 8.18 3.57 -5.07
N LYS A 366 9.47 3.57 -5.42
CA LYS A 366 9.93 3.79 -6.78
C LYS A 366 9.44 2.68 -7.73
N ILE A 367 9.60 1.41 -7.36
CA ILE A 367 9.07 0.27 -8.15
C ILE A 367 7.54 0.38 -8.30
N ALA A 368 6.81 0.69 -7.23
CA ALA A 368 5.36 0.87 -7.27
C ALA A 368 4.94 2.00 -8.22
N LEU A 369 5.70 3.10 -8.27
CA LEU A 369 5.47 4.19 -9.22
C LEU A 369 5.73 3.75 -10.67
N GLU A 370 6.82 3.03 -10.93
CA GLU A 370 7.14 2.49 -12.26
C GLU A 370 6.03 1.56 -12.77
N LEU A 371 5.48 0.73 -11.86
CA LEU A 371 4.42 -0.25 -12.10
C LEU A 371 3.00 0.29 -11.85
N SER A 372 2.78 1.61 -11.87
CA SER A 372 1.46 2.23 -11.59
C SER A 372 0.31 1.82 -12.53
N SER A 373 0.63 1.19 -13.67
CA SER A 373 -0.33 0.59 -14.58
C SER A 373 -0.87 -0.77 -14.08
N LEU A 374 -0.20 -1.37 -13.10
CA LEU A 374 -0.45 -2.71 -12.58
C LEU A 374 -1.00 -2.66 -11.14
N SER A 375 -1.86 -3.62 -10.80
CA SER A 375 -2.41 -3.78 -9.44
C SER A 375 -1.33 -3.98 -8.38
N ILE A 376 -0.20 -4.60 -8.77
CA ILE A 376 0.99 -4.85 -7.93
C ILE A 376 1.50 -3.58 -7.25
N SER A 377 1.35 -2.40 -7.87
CA SER A 377 1.79 -1.12 -7.28
C SER A 377 1.10 -0.84 -5.95
N THR A 378 -0.23 -1.02 -5.90
CA THR A 378 -1.02 -0.81 -4.68
C THR A 378 -0.75 -1.89 -3.64
N VAL A 379 -0.53 -3.14 -4.07
CA VAL A 379 -0.14 -4.25 -3.19
C VAL A 379 1.21 -3.97 -2.50
N ILE A 380 2.19 -3.41 -3.23
CA ILE A 380 3.47 -2.98 -2.65
C ILE A 380 3.26 -1.90 -1.59
N THR A 381 2.49 -0.84 -1.90
CA THR A 381 2.24 0.23 -0.91
C THR A 381 1.54 -0.29 0.33
N GLN A 382 0.63 -1.25 0.15
CA GLN A 382 -0.09 -1.86 1.25
C GLN A 382 0.81 -2.76 2.11
N PHE A 383 1.71 -3.52 1.49
CA PHE A 383 2.71 -4.30 2.22
C PHE A 383 3.60 -3.41 3.11
N ILE A 384 4.04 -2.26 2.59
CA ILE A 384 4.82 -1.28 3.35
C ILE A 384 4.00 -0.82 4.56
N TYR A 385 2.79 -0.30 4.34
CA TYR A 385 1.92 0.20 5.41
C TYR A 385 1.66 -0.84 6.50
N LYS A 386 1.31 -2.07 6.12
CA LYS A 386 1.08 -3.19 7.05
C LYS A 386 2.30 -3.46 7.95
N ASN A 387 3.52 -3.43 7.41
CA ASN A 387 4.71 -3.80 8.16
C ASN A 387 5.29 -2.66 9.01
N ILE A 388 4.97 -1.41 8.70
CA ILE A 388 5.47 -0.19 9.36
C ILE A 388 4.39 0.92 9.36
N PRO A 389 3.28 0.73 10.10
CA PRO A 389 2.09 1.58 10.01
C PRO A 389 2.31 3.03 10.48
N PHE A 390 3.32 3.28 11.32
CA PHE A 390 3.66 4.63 11.80
C PHE A 390 4.77 5.30 11.00
N TYR A 391 5.27 4.68 9.93
CA TYR A 391 6.10 5.39 8.97
C TYR A 391 5.22 6.30 8.12
N ASN A 392 5.61 7.57 7.98
CA ASN A 392 4.88 8.52 7.13
C ASN A 392 5.14 8.20 5.65
N ILE A 393 4.33 7.29 5.08
CA ILE A 393 4.42 6.94 3.67
C ILE A 393 3.74 8.05 2.84
N PRO A 394 4.41 8.66 1.85
CA PRO A 394 3.86 9.77 1.06
C PRO A 394 2.87 9.29 -0.03
N VAL A 395 1.94 8.41 0.34
CA VAL A 395 0.92 7.82 -0.53
C VAL A 395 -0.48 8.13 0.03
N ALA A 396 -1.47 8.19 -0.85
CA ALA A 396 -2.85 8.42 -0.44
C ALA A 396 -3.42 7.16 0.25
N ASP A 397 -4.21 7.39 1.29
CA ASP A 397 -4.95 6.33 2.02
C ASP A 397 -5.84 5.48 1.09
N SER A 398 -6.37 6.09 0.02
CA SER A 398 -7.12 5.42 -1.04
C SER A 398 -6.31 4.32 -1.74
N SER A 399 -5.01 4.54 -1.98
CA SER A 399 -4.09 3.57 -2.60
C SER A 399 -3.84 2.39 -1.67
N LEU A 400 -3.66 2.65 -0.37
CA LEU A 400 -3.45 1.62 0.66
C LEU A 400 -4.66 0.68 0.76
N LYS A 401 -5.86 1.26 0.86
CA LYS A 401 -7.12 0.51 0.90
C LYS A 401 -7.36 -0.30 -0.39
N THR A 402 -6.99 0.24 -1.54
CA THR A 402 -7.06 -0.47 -2.83
C THR A 402 -6.13 -1.69 -2.84
N GLY A 403 -4.89 -1.55 -2.36
CA GLY A 403 -3.98 -2.67 -2.18
C GLY A 403 -4.54 -3.73 -1.21
N GLY A 404 -5.20 -3.30 -0.15
CA GLY A 404 -5.96 -4.18 0.75
C GLY A 404 -7.02 -5.00 0.02
N LEU A 405 -7.81 -4.38 -0.87
CA LEU A 405 -8.79 -5.11 -1.69
C LEU A 405 -8.13 -6.09 -2.68
N HIS A 406 -6.99 -5.76 -3.29
CA HIS A 406 -6.30 -6.68 -4.19
C HIS A 406 -5.71 -7.91 -3.47
N THR A 407 -5.28 -7.74 -2.22
CA THR A 407 -4.70 -8.83 -1.41
C THR A 407 -5.76 -9.66 -0.68
N PHE A 408 -6.98 -9.12 -0.55
CA PHE A 408 -8.09 -9.67 0.25
C PHE A 408 -8.46 -11.12 -0.04
N LEU A 409 -8.35 -11.58 -1.29
CA LEU A 409 -8.65 -12.97 -1.65
C LEU A 409 -7.62 -13.97 -1.14
N TYR A 410 -6.41 -13.50 -0.83
CA TYR A 410 -5.27 -14.34 -0.52
C TYR A 410 -4.92 -14.25 0.97
N ASP A 411 -4.82 -13.06 1.57
CA ASP A 411 -4.37 -12.92 2.95
C ASP A 411 -5.52 -12.70 3.95
N VAL A 412 -6.04 -13.79 4.49
CA VAL A 412 -7.09 -13.78 5.54
C VAL A 412 -6.61 -13.33 6.91
N ARG A 413 -5.31 -13.04 7.08
CA ARG A 413 -4.75 -12.46 8.30
C ARG A 413 -4.98 -10.95 8.37
N GLU A 414 -5.41 -10.31 7.27
CA GLU A 414 -5.62 -8.86 7.09
C GLU A 414 -6.91 -8.31 7.73
N GLN A 415 -7.40 -8.93 8.81
CA GLN A 415 -8.69 -8.56 9.42
C GLN A 415 -8.76 -7.11 9.91
N SER A 416 -7.62 -6.45 10.12
CA SER A 416 -7.55 -5.12 10.75
C SER A 416 -7.75 -3.94 9.80
N ILE A 417 -7.60 -4.12 8.48
CA ILE A 417 -7.55 -3.00 7.54
C ILE A 417 -8.92 -2.72 6.90
N ILE A 418 -9.80 -3.71 6.92
CA ILE A 418 -11.16 -3.61 6.40
C ILE A 418 -12.13 -4.02 7.52
N ASP A 419 -12.40 -3.11 8.46
CA ASP A 419 -13.52 -3.28 9.40
C ASP A 419 -14.86 -3.09 8.67
N ASP A 420 -15.20 -4.05 7.82
CA ASP A 420 -16.47 -4.14 7.11
C ASP A 420 -17.18 -5.42 7.54
N ALA A 421 -18.47 -5.34 7.87
CA ALA A 421 -19.28 -6.50 8.21
C ALA A 421 -19.23 -7.59 7.13
N ARG A 422 -19.06 -7.22 5.85
CA ARG A 422 -18.89 -8.17 4.73
C ARG A 422 -17.57 -8.92 4.77
N TYR A 423 -16.52 -8.34 5.33
CA TYR A 423 -15.25 -9.03 5.53
C TYR A 423 -15.42 -10.22 6.50
N ARG A 424 -16.21 -10.04 7.57
CA ARG A 424 -16.54 -11.13 8.51
C ARG A 424 -17.34 -12.25 7.85
N ILE A 425 -18.31 -11.89 6.99
CA ILE A 425 -19.08 -12.86 6.20
C ILE A 425 -18.15 -13.64 5.27
N LEU A 426 -17.24 -12.96 4.55
CA LEU A 426 -16.30 -13.66 3.67
C LEU A 426 -15.44 -14.65 4.44
N ILE A 427 -14.82 -14.24 5.55
CA ILE A 427 -14.00 -15.16 6.34
C ILE A 427 -14.80 -16.38 6.77
N THR A 428 -16.06 -16.17 7.18
CA THR A 428 -16.95 -17.26 7.53
C THR A 428 -17.20 -18.19 6.34
N ASP A 429 -17.39 -17.65 5.14
CA ASP A 429 -17.56 -18.45 3.93
C ASP A 429 -16.29 -19.20 3.55
N MET A 430 -15.12 -18.55 3.54
CA MET A 430 -13.84 -19.20 3.28
C MET A 430 -13.54 -20.29 4.31
N GLN A 431 -13.88 -20.07 5.58
CA GLN A 431 -13.79 -21.10 6.63
C GLN A 431 -14.69 -22.30 6.33
N LYS A 432 -15.89 -22.08 5.79
CA LYS A 432 -16.79 -23.16 5.35
C LYS A 432 -16.29 -23.87 4.10
N THR A 433 -15.61 -23.17 3.19
CA THR A 433 -15.04 -23.76 1.96
C THR A 433 -13.81 -24.58 2.28
N TYR A 434 -12.92 -24.06 3.12
CA TYR A 434 -11.65 -24.67 3.50
C TYR A 434 -11.69 -25.21 4.94
N GLN A 435 -12.73 -25.99 5.27
CA GLN A 435 -12.92 -26.52 6.63
C GLN A 435 -11.75 -27.36 7.14
N GLU A 436 -11.04 -28.04 6.24
CA GLU A 436 -9.87 -28.87 6.54
C GLU A 436 -8.56 -28.06 6.67
N SER A 437 -8.57 -26.77 6.34
CA SER A 437 -7.38 -25.92 6.45
C SER A 437 -7.11 -25.56 7.90
N ILE A 438 -5.94 -25.94 8.39
CA ILE A 438 -5.52 -25.63 9.76
C ILE A 438 -5.40 -24.12 10.00
N THR A 439 -5.03 -23.34 8.97
CA THR A 439 -4.92 -21.89 9.08
C THR A 439 -6.29 -21.26 9.30
N TYR A 440 -7.32 -21.72 8.59
CA TYR A 440 -8.68 -21.23 8.78
C TYR A 440 -9.32 -21.70 10.07
N GLN A 441 -9.05 -22.95 10.47
CA GLN A 441 -9.43 -23.46 11.79
C GLN A 441 -8.81 -22.61 12.90
N LEU A 442 -7.51 -22.28 12.78
CA LEU A 442 -6.81 -21.41 13.73
C LEU A 442 -7.39 -20.00 13.78
N LEU A 443 -7.90 -19.46 12.67
CA LEU A 443 -8.52 -18.14 12.64
C LEU A 443 -9.98 -18.14 13.14
N ASN A 444 -10.60 -19.31 13.33
CA ASN A 444 -11.98 -19.41 13.79
C ASN A 444 -12.04 -19.31 15.32
N LYS A 445 -12.81 -18.34 15.83
CA LYS A 445 -12.96 -18.09 17.26
C LYS A 445 -13.74 -19.19 17.99
N GLU A 446 -14.59 -19.93 17.28
CA GLU A 446 -15.59 -20.81 17.90
C GLU A 446 -15.14 -22.28 18.06
N ASN A 447 -14.10 -22.75 17.33
CA ASN A 447 -13.70 -24.16 17.29
C ASN A 447 -12.18 -24.35 17.42
N PHE A 448 -11.63 -23.99 18.57
CA PHE A 448 -10.21 -24.17 18.85
C PHE A 448 -9.92 -25.59 19.37
N ASN A 449 -9.96 -26.58 18.47
CA ASN A 449 -9.55 -27.95 18.77
C ASN A 449 -8.40 -28.33 17.84
N ILE A 450 -7.24 -27.73 18.07
CA ILE A 450 -6.09 -27.84 17.18
C ILE A 450 -5.04 -28.78 17.78
N ASP A 451 -4.68 -29.77 16.96
CA ASP A 451 -3.63 -30.79 17.13
C ASP A 451 -2.28 -30.24 17.65
N GLU A 452 -1.46 -31.14 18.22
CA GLU A 452 -0.03 -30.94 18.57
C GLU A 452 0.88 -30.48 17.39
N LYS A 453 0.32 -30.33 16.18
CA LYS A 453 1.03 -29.99 14.94
C LYS A 453 1.40 -28.52 14.81
N ILE A 454 0.82 -27.60 15.58
CA ILE A 454 1.19 -26.17 15.53
C ILE A 454 2.29 -25.87 16.55
N PRO A 455 3.36 -25.14 16.18
CA PRO A 455 4.37 -24.70 17.13
C PRO A 455 3.77 -23.93 18.32
N SER A 456 4.20 -24.26 19.53
CA SER A 456 3.65 -23.73 20.79
C SER A 456 3.56 -22.19 20.83
N PHE A 457 4.63 -21.49 20.44
CA PHE A 457 4.66 -20.02 20.39
C PHE A 457 3.60 -19.43 19.46
N ARG A 458 3.33 -20.10 18.32
CA ARG A 458 2.26 -19.66 17.39
C ARG A 458 0.90 -19.89 18.01
N LEU A 459 0.67 -21.09 18.56
CA LEU A 459 -0.61 -21.41 19.19
C LEU A 459 -0.94 -20.41 20.30
N GLN A 460 0.04 -20.12 21.18
CA GLN A 460 -0.08 -19.13 22.24
C GLN A 460 -0.38 -17.71 21.71
N LYS A 461 0.35 -17.27 20.68
CA LYS A 461 0.09 -15.98 20.01
C LYS A 461 -1.34 -15.87 19.49
N TYR A 462 -1.82 -16.88 18.75
CA TYR A 462 -3.16 -16.84 18.15
C TYR A 462 -4.25 -16.97 19.22
N ASN A 463 -4.03 -17.77 20.28
CA ASN A 463 -4.93 -17.87 21.43
C ASN A 463 -5.21 -16.50 22.06
N ILE A 464 -4.16 -15.70 22.29
CA ILE A 464 -4.32 -14.33 22.82
C ILE A 464 -5.11 -13.46 21.84
N LYS A 465 -4.79 -13.50 20.53
CA LYS A 465 -5.47 -12.67 19.52
C LYS A 465 -6.97 -12.99 19.39
N ILE A 466 -7.34 -14.26 19.52
CA ILE A 466 -8.69 -14.76 19.28
C ILE A 466 -9.59 -14.54 20.50
N ASN A 467 -9.10 -14.92 21.68
CA ASN A 467 -9.84 -14.87 22.95
C ASN A 467 -9.15 -13.99 24.00
N PRO A 468 -8.84 -12.70 23.70
CA PRO A 468 -8.02 -11.85 24.56
C PRO A 468 -8.66 -11.57 25.92
N GLU A 469 -9.98 -11.72 26.06
CA GLU A 469 -10.69 -11.49 27.33
C GLU A 469 -10.72 -12.74 28.22
N THR A 470 -10.50 -13.93 27.66
CA THR A 470 -10.55 -15.20 28.40
C THR A 470 -9.22 -15.55 29.07
N ILE A 471 -8.11 -15.00 28.57
CA ILE A 471 -6.78 -15.22 29.11
C ILE A 471 -6.47 -14.08 30.08
N PRO A 472 -6.20 -14.33 31.37
CA PRO A 472 -5.82 -13.29 32.31
C PRO A 472 -4.64 -12.46 31.82
N LYS A 473 -4.65 -11.16 32.10
CA LYS A 473 -3.62 -10.21 31.67
C LYS A 473 -2.22 -10.67 32.05
N GLU A 474 -2.03 -11.14 33.28
CA GLU A 474 -0.74 -11.59 33.80
C GLU A 474 -0.21 -12.78 32.98
N GLN A 475 -1.11 -13.70 32.59
CA GLN A 475 -0.76 -14.82 31.73
C GLN A 475 -0.40 -14.35 30.31
N GLN A 476 -1.10 -13.37 29.75
CA GLN A 476 -0.74 -12.79 28.45
C GLN A 476 0.66 -12.15 28.47
N ILE A 477 0.98 -11.41 29.54
CA ILE A 477 2.29 -10.77 29.73
C ILE A 477 3.39 -11.84 29.78
N GLU A 478 3.22 -12.90 30.58
CA GLU A 478 4.23 -13.96 30.71
C GLU A 478 4.43 -14.72 29.39
N ILE A 479 3.36 -14.98 28.63
CA ILE A 479 3.46 -15.55 27.28
C ILE A 479 4.31 -14.66 26.36
N TYR A 480 4.03 -13.36 26.31
CA TYR A 480 4.81 -12.47 25.44
C TYR A 480 6.28 -12.36 25.87
N LYS A 481 6.56 -12.29 27.18
CA LYS A 481 7.95 -12.32 27.69
C LYS A 481 8.68 -13.61 27.31
N ASP A 482 8.01 -14.75 27.39
CA ASP A 482 8.59 -16.04 26.99
C ASP A 482 8.91 -16.06 25.49
N ILE A 483 8.00 -15.56 24.64
CA ILE A 483 8.24 -15.41 23.19
C ILE A 483 9.42 -14.47 22.91
N ILE A 484 9.55 -13.35 23.63
CA ILE A 484 10.69 -12.43 23.48
C ILE A 484 12.02 -13.12 23.80
N LYS A 485 12.02 -13.98 24.81
CA LYS A 485 13.22 -14.71 25.25
C LYS A 485 13.59 -15.82 24.27
N ASN A 486 12.62 -16.64 23.87
CA ASN A 486 12.85 -17.94 23.24
C ASN A 486 12.45 -18.01 21.75
N GLY A 487 11.66 -17.07 21.24
CA GLY A 487 11.20 -17.07 19.86
C GLY A 487 12.28 -16.70 18.84
N ASN A 488 12.02 -16.94 17.54
CA ASN A 488 12.87 -16.41 16.47
C ASN A 488 12.71 -14.89 16.33
N ILE A 489 13.54 -14.25 15.49
CA ILE A 489 13.57 -12.79 15.36
C ILE A 489 12.20 -12.17 15.04
N LEU A 490 11.39 -12.83 14.20
CA LEU A 490 10.06 -12.34 13.82
C LEU A 490 9.06 -12.45 14.96
N ASP A 491 9.16 -13.53 15.75
CA ASP A 491 8.31 -13.73 16.92
C ASP A 491 8.67 -12.74 18.04
N LYS A 492 9.97 -12.44 18.22
CA LYS A 492 10.44 -11.38 19.15
C LYS A 492 9.89 -10.01 18.78
N TYR A 493 10.02 -9.60 17.51
CA TYR A 493 9.48 -8.32 17.05
C TYR A 493 7.98 -8.20 17.30
N TYR A 494 7.24 -9.26 16.98
CA TYR A 494 5.81 -9.30 17.22
C TYR A 494 5.48 -9.17 18.71
N ALA A 495 6.11 -9.96 19.58
CA ALA A 495 5.82 -9.97 21.00
C ALA A 495 6.20 -8.64 21.70
N ILE A 496 7.29 -7.98 21.29
CA ILE A 496 7.66 -6.64 21.80
C ILE A 496 6.56 -5.62 21.50
N VAL A 497 6.06 -5.61 20.26
CA VAL A 497 5.01 -4.67 19.84
C VAL A 497 3.72 -4.94 20.60
N GLU A 498 3.26 -6.19 20.61
CA GLU A 498 2.00 -6.56 21.29
C GLU A 498 2.07 -6.34 22.80
N LEU A 499 3.19 -6.66 23.44
CA LEU A 499 3.37 -6.41 24.88
C LEU A 499 3.29 -4.91 25.19
N SER A 500 3.86 -4.05 24.34
CA SER A 500 3.75 -2.59 24.49
C SER A 500 2.30 -2.12 24.40
N TYR A 501 1.55 -2.61 23.39
CA TYR A 501 0.11 -2.32 23.26
C TYR A 501 -0.72 -2.87 24.43
N LEU A 502 -0.35 -4.05 24.95
CA LEU A 502 -1.01 -4.66 26.09
C LEU A 502 -0.85 -3.80 27.35
N TYR A 503 0.37 -3.34 27.63
CA TYR A 503 0.61 -2.41 28.74
C TYR A 503 -0.17 -1.11 28.58
N PHE A 504 -0.21 -0.55 27.37
CA PHE A 504 -1.00 0.64 27.08
C PHE A 504 -2.50 0.41 27.33
N LYS A 505 -3.07 -0.67 26.78
CA LYS A 505 -4.48 -1.05 26.94
C LYS A 505 -4.90 -1.14 28.40
N TYR A 506 -4.06 -1.71 29.26
CA TYR A 506 -4.31 -1.86 30.70
C TYR A 506 -3.80 -0.69 31.55
N LYS A 507 -3.43 0.44 30.93
CA LYS A 507 -2.95 1.65 31.60
C LYS A 507 -1.73 1.43 32.51
N GLU A 508 -0.91 0.42 32.22
CA GLU A 508 0.39 0.24 32.87
C GLU A 508 1.44 1.12 32.18
N ILE A 509 1.28 2.44 32.34
CA ILE A 509 2.04 3.44 31.58
C ILE A 509 3.54 3.28 31.74
N GLN A 510 4.06 3.10 32.96
CA GLN A 510 5.49 2.92 33.21
C GLN A 510 6.05 1.68 32.50
N ASN A 511 5.33 0.56 32.51
CA ASN A 511 5.74 -0.67 31.82
C ASN A 511 5.66 -0.52 30.30
N CYS A 512 4.66 0.21 29.79
CA CYS A 512 4.57 0.56 28.38
C CYS A 512 5.78 1.38 27.92
N ILE A 513 6.15 2.43 28.67
CA ILE A 513 7.32 3.28 28.37
C ILE A 513 8.59 2.43 28.30
N LYS A 514 8.80 1.55 29.30
CA LYS A 514 9.95 0.62 29.33
C LYS A 514 9.96 -0.31 28.12
N ALA A 515 8.83 -0.94 27.80
CA ALA A 515 8.71 -1.84 26.66
C ALA A 515 9.01 -1.14 25.31
N ILE A 516 8.56 0.10 25.13
CA ILE A 516 8.86 0.90 23.92
C ILE A 516 10.36 1.19 23.82
N VAL A 517 10.97 1.68 24.91
CA VAL A 517 12.40 2.04 24.91
C VAL A 517 13.28 0.80 24.71
N GLU A 518 12.98 -0.30 25.40
CA GLU A 518 13.72 -1.55 25.27
C GLU A 518 13.54 -2.16 23.88
N GLY A 519 12.33 -2.11 23.32
CA GLY A 519 12.06 -2.50 21.95
C GLY A 519 12.87 -1.70 20.93
N TYR A 520 12.94 -0.37 21.10
CA TYR A 520 13.76 0.49 20.25
C TYR A 520 15.26 0.21 20.37
N LEU A 521 15.75 -0.06 21.58
CA LEU A 521 17.16 -0.40 21.80
C LEU A 521 17.51 -1.78 21.24
N PHE A 522 16.57 -2.72 21.29
CA PHE A 522 16.69 -4.04 20.66
C PHE A 522 16.76 -3.93 19.13
N ASN A 523 15.83 -3.19 18.51
CA ASN A 523 15.91 -2.82 17.10
C ASN A 523 15.26 -1.44 16.88
N LYS A 524 16.08 -0.47 16.46
CA LYS A 524 15.67 0.93 16.24
C LYS A 524 14.49 1.06 15.28
N SER A 525 14.39 0.16 14.33
CA SER A 525 13.34 0.13 13.30
C SER A 525 11.97 -0.26 13.86
N LEU A 526 11.89 -0.87 15.06
CA LEU A 526 10.60 -1.18 15.71
C LEU A 526 9.81 0.06 16.09
N ILE A 527 10.45 1.24 16.13
CA ILE A 527 9.77 2.50 16.46
C ILE A 527 8.55 2.77 15.57
N TYR A 528 8.57 2.29 14.32
CA TYR A 528 7.47 2.43 13.37
C TYR A 528 6.28 1.48 13.62
N ASN A 529 6.34 0.66 14.67
CA ASN A 529 5.31 -0.28 15.07
C ASN A 529 4.89 -0.13 16.54
N LEU A 530 5.60 0.66 17.33
CA LEU A 530 5.36 0.83 18.76
C LEU A 530 4.33 1.95 19.02
N PRO A 531 3.54 1.90 20.10
CA PRO A 531 2.49 2.89 20.43
C PRO A 531 3.06 4.23 20.96
N LEU A 532 4.04 4.79 20.26
CA LEU A 532 4.79 5.98 20.68
C LEU A 532 3.94 7.25 20.68
N GLN A 533 3.09 7.41 19.68
CA GLN A 533 2.23 8.60 19.59
C GLN A 533 1.13 8.51 20.66
N GLU A 534 0.48 7.36 20.74
CA GLU A 534 -0.64 7.11 21.64
C GLU A 534 -0.25 7.29 23.11
N ILE A 535 0.93 6.79 23.51
CA ILE A 535 1.39 6.92 24.90
C ILE A 535 1.72 8.38 25.26
N ILE A 536 2.40 9.12 24.36
CA ILE A 536 2.78 10.52 24.62
C ILE A 536 1.52 11.40 24.69
N GLU A 537 0.59 11.23 23.75
CA GLU A 537 -0.67 11.97 23.77
C GLU A 537 -1.48 11.68 25.04
N TYR A 538 -1.50 10.43 25.51
CA TYR A 538 -2.12 10.06 26.79
C TYR A 538 -1.45 10.76 27.99
N ILE A 539 -0.13 10.71 28.11
CA ILE A 539 0.62 11.34 29.21
C ILE A 539 0.33 12.84 29.27
N GLU A 540 0.33 13.50 28.11
CA GLU A 540 0.10 14.94 28.00
C GLU A 540 -1.36 15.32 28.26
N GLN A 541 -2.32 14.49 27.85
CA GLN A 541 -3.74 14.72 28.12
C GLN A 541 -4.08 14.64 29.62
N TYR A 542 -3.43 13.74 30.35
CA TYR A 542 -3.73 13.48 31.77
C TYR A 542 -2.71 14.09 32.75
N HIS A 543 -1.70 14.83 32.24
CA HIS A 543 -0.65 15.48 33.04
C HIS A 543 0.02 14.56 34.07
N SER A 544 0.25 13.29 33.73
CA SER A 544 0.88 12.34 34.65
C SER A 544 2.40 12.60 34.76
N THR A 545 2.94 12.48 35.98
CA THR A 545 4.36 12.76 36.32
C THR A 545 5.03 11.60 37.07
N ASP A 546 4.30 10.51 37.36
CA ASP A 546 4.73 9.45 38.29
C ASP A 546 5.98 8.68 37.82
N PHE A 547 6.32 8.80 36.55
CA PHE A 547 7.41 8.10 35.87
C PHE A 547 8.52 9.05 35.39
N ASP A 548 8.52 10.32 35.80
CA ASP A 548 9.53 11.29 35.35
C ASP A 548 10.93 11.03 35.89
N LYS A 549 11.03 10.31 37.02
CA LYS A 549 12.30 9.86 37.60
C LYS A 549 13.00 8.77 36.79
N ASP A 550 12.30 8.15 35.84
CA ASP A 550 12.82 7.07 35.00
C ASP A 550 13.46 7.64 33.72
N ILE A 551 14.66 7.15 33.39
CA ILE A 551 15.39 7.59 32.19
C ILE A 551 14.62 7.31 30.90
N GLU A 552 13.82 6.24 30.90
CA GLU A 552 13.01 5.82 29.76
C GLU A 552 11.97 6.88 29.36
N THR A 553 11.44 7.65 30.31
CA THR A 553 10.50 8.73 30.02
C THR A 553 11.17 9.82 29.18
N SER A 554 12.37 10.27 29.56
CA SER A 554 13.11 11.25 28.77
C SER A 554 13.49 10.71 27.38
N ILE A 555 13.86 9.43 27.29
CA ILE A 555 14.14 8.76 26.02
C ILE A 555 12.90 8.73 25.12
N LEU A 556 11.72 8.41 25.68
CA LEU A 556 10.46 8.35 24.95
C LEU A 556 10.12 9.67 24.24
N TYR A 557 10.26 10.80 24.94
CA TYR A 557 10.02 12.12 24.34
C TYR A 557 11.04 12.47 23.25
N GLU A 558 12.30 12.05 23.39
CA GLU A 558 13.29 12.20 22.32
C GLU A 558 12.94 11.36 21.09
N LEU A 559 12.45 10.13 21.28
CA LEU A 559 11.98 9.29 20.19
C LEU A 559 10.76 9.93 19.50
N TYR A 560 9.79 10.45 20.25
CA TYR A 560 8.62 11.14 19.69
C TYR A 560 9.04 12.36 18.86
N SER A 561 9.92 13.20 19.40
CA SER A 561 10.49 14.38 18.72
C SER A 561 11.15 14.02 17.39
N LYS A 562 11.89 12.90 17.38
CA LYS A 562 12.66 12.45 16.22
C LYS A 562 11.81 11.78 15.14
N TYR A 563 10.81 10.98 15.51
CA TYR A 563 10.10 10.10 14.58
C TYR A 563 8.66 10.51 14.27
N ILE A 564 8.01 11.27 15.16
CA ILE A 564 6.59 11.65 15.02
C ILE A 564 6.45 13.15 14.81
N SER A 565 6.84 13.97 15.79
CA SER A 565 6.61 15.42 15.76
C SER A 565 7.41 16.17 16.82
N ASN A 566 7.79 17.41 16.53
CA ASN A 566 8.40 18.33 17.50
C ASN A 566 7.39 19.05 18.43
N LYS A 567 6.11 18.67 18.37
CA LYS A 567 5.01 19.28 19.16
C LYS A 567 5.31 19.37 20.67
N PHE A 568 6.00 18.38 21.24
CA PHE A 568 6.28 18.26 22.67
C PHE A 568 7.76 18.48 23.02
N ASP A 569 8.51 19.23 22.18
CA ASP A 569 9.92 19.52 22.43
C ASP A 569 10.15 20.31 23.74
N SER A 570 9.21 21.15 24.15
CA SER A 570 9.28 21.86 25.45
C SER A 570 9.16 20.89 26.62
N GLN A 571 8.19 19.97 26.57
CA GLN A 571 7.99 18.95 27.59
C GLN A 571 9.17 17.98 27.64
N LYS A 572 9.74 17.64 26.49
CA LYS A 572 10.98 16.86 26.42
C LYS A 572 12.09 17.48 27.28
N MET A 573 12.27 18.81 27.22
CA MET A 573 13.26 19.53 28.03
C MET A 573 12.93 19.46 29.51
N ILE A 574 11.66 19.67 29.87
CA ILE A 574 11.19 19.62 31.26
C ILE A 574 11.42 18.22 31.86
N ARG A 575 10.98 17.16 31.18
CA ARG A 575 11.15 15.77 31.62
C ARG A 575 12.62 15.36 31.71
N TYR A 576 13.47 15.97 30.89
CA TYR A 576 14.91 15.79 30.96
C TYR A 576 15.49 16.39 32.25
N GLU A 577 15.08 17.60 32.62
CA GLU A 577 15.50 18.28 33.86
C GLU A 577 14.98 17.55 35.10
N ILE A 578 13.69 17.18 35.11
CA ILE A 578 13.07 16.44 36.22
C ILE A 578 13.81 15.12 36.47
N PHE A 579 14.16 14.36 35.43
CA PHE A 579 14.92 13.12 35.58
C PHE A 579 16.27 13.35 36.30
N LEU A 580 17.00 14.41 35.93
CA LEU A 580 18.26 14.74 36.59
C LEU A 580 18.03 15.11 38.06
N GLU A 581 17.10 16.02 38.32
CA GLU A 581 16.80 16.53 39.66
C GLU A 581 16.35 15.42 40.61
N GLU A 582 15.40 14.58 40.19
CA GLU A 582 14.88 13.44 40.98
C GLU A 582 15.95 12.39 41.29
N ASN A 583 17.00 12.30 40.46
CA ASN A 583 18.12 11.39 40.68
C ASN A 583 19.33 12.04 41.38
N GLY A 584 19.21 13.32 41.78
CA GLY A 584 20.24 14.05 42.53
C GLY A 584 21.38 14.59 41.66
N TYR A 585 21.14 14.79 40.37
CA TYR A 585 22.11 15.31 39.41
C TYR A 585 21.69 16.69 38.91
N THR A 586 22.67 17.52 38.58
CA THR A 586 22.44 18.84 37.97
C THR A 586 22.85 18.88 36.50
N LYS A 587 23.71 17.94 36.07
CA LYS A 587 24.26 17.90 34.72
C LYS A 587 24.33 16.47 34.17
N PRO A 588 24.05 16.27 32.86
CA PRO A 588 24.20 14.95 32.22
C PRO A 588 25.58 14.31 32.41
N SER A 589 26.64 15.12 32.45
CA SER A 589 28.01 14.64 32.60
C SER A 589 28.26 13.93 33.94
N GLU A 590 27.43 14.19 34.96
CA GLU A 590 27.53 13.55 36.28
C GLU A 590 27.00 12.10 36.25
N LEU A 591 26.20 11.75 35.25
CA LEU A 591 25.69 10.39 35.04
C LEU A 591 26.78 9.45 34.49
N ILE A 592 27.77 9.98 33.77
CA ILE A 592 28.84 9.19 33.13
C ILE A 592 29.69 8.44 34.17
N ASN A 593 29.73 8.90 35.41
CA ASN A 593 30.48 8.23 36.48
C ASN A 593 29.64 7.19 37.26
N ASN A 594 28.36 7.01 36.91
CA ASN A 594 27.39 6.19 37.66
C ASN A 594 26.72 5.10 36.78
N TYR A 595 27.51 4.45 35.91
CA TYR A 595 27.04 3.35 35.05
C TYR A 595 26.52 2.13 35.82
N GLU A 596 26.82 1.98 37.11
CA GLU A 596 26.30 0.87 37.92
C GLU A 596 24.81 1.05 38.27
N ARG A 597 24.29 2.29 38.25
CA ARG A 597 22.92 2.61 38.69
C ARG A 597 21.90 2.57 37.55
N PHE A 598 22.34 2.67 36.30
CA PHE A 598 21.46 2.70 35.12
C PHE A 598 21.98 1.80 34.01
N ASP A 599 21.09 1.31 33.17
CA ASP A 599 21.48 0.54 31.98
C ASP A 599 22.37 1.38 31.05
N LYS A 600 23.52 0.82 30.68
CA LYS A 600 24.53 1.49 29.87
C LYS A 600 23.98 1.93 28.49
N ASN A 601 23.17 1.10 27.83
CA ASN A 601 22.64 1.44 26.51
C ASN A 601 21.64 2.60 26.59
N LYS A 602 20.82 2.63 27.64
CA LYS A 602 19.89 3.74 27.93
C LYS A 602 20.65 5.04 28.22
N LEU A 603 21.69 4.98 29.06
CA LEU A 603 22.56 6.13 29.36
C LEU A 603 23.32 6.65 28.14
N ASP A 604 23.90 5.76 27.32
CA ASP A 604 24.63 6.14 26.12
C ASP A 604 23.70 6.83 25.10
N PHE A 605 22.47 6.32 24.94
CA PHE A 605 21.45 6.97 24.11
C PHE A 605 21.09 8.37 24.65
N PHE A 606 20.74 8.46 25.94
CA PHE A 606 20.38 9.71 26.62
C PHE A 606 21.52 10.76 26.58
N SER A 607 22.76 10.32 26.69
CA SER A 607 23.96 11.17 26.61
C SER A 607 24.24 11.65 25.18
N SER A 608 23.89 10.85 24.18
CA SER A 608 24.05 11.23 22.77
C SER A 608 22.98 12.24 22.31
N SER A 609 21.75 12.14 22.83
CA SER A 609 20.67 13.08 22.54
C SER A 609 20.86 14.42 23.24
N THR A 610 21.49 14.45 24.41
CA THR A 610 21.76 15.69 25.19
C THR A 610 22.68 16.70 24.53
N VAL A 611 23.62 16.27 23.70
CA VAL A 611 24.47 17.19 22.92
C VAL A 611 23.60 18.02 21.96
N ARG A 612 22.53 17.42 21.41
CA ARG A 612 21.56 18.12 20.55
C ARG A 612 20.62 19.02 21.35
N VAL A 613 20.19 18.57 22.53
CA VAL A 613 19.36 19.34 23.47
C VAL A 613 20.06 20.63 23.91
N LYS A 614 21.35 20.57 24.29
CA LYS A 614 22.15 21.78 24.63
C LYS A 614 22.30 22.75 23.46
N TYR A 615 22.48 22.25 22.24
CA TYR A 615 22.53 23.09 21.03
C TYR A 615 21.19 23.80 20.77
N TRP A 616 20.06 23.10 21.00
CA TRP A 616 18.73 23.66 20.88
C TRP A 616 18.39 24.67 21.97
N ILE A 617 18.78 24.42 23.23
CA ILE A 617 18.66 25.37 24.33
C ILE A 617 19.41 26.66 23.98
N HIS A 618 20.64 26.55 23.47
CA HIS A 618 21.41 27.71 23.04
C HIS A 618 20.71 28.49 21.90
N GLN A 619 20.19 27.81 20.88
CA GLN A 619 19.45 28.44 19.78
C GLN A 619 18.11 29.07 20.23
N TYR A 620 17.38 28.41 21.13
CA TYR A 620 16.09 28.88 21.64
C TYR A 620 16.27 30.10 22.56
N ILE A 621 17.27 30.08 23.45
CA ILE A 621 17.68 31.23 24.26
C ILE A 621 18.10 32.39 23.35
N LEU A 622 18.91 32.16 22.31
CA LEU A 622 19.26 33.20 21.34
C LEU A 622 18.04 33.78 20.60
N LYS A 623 17.03 32.96 20.32
CA LYS A 623 15.78 33.37 19.66
C LYS A 623 14.89 34.19 20.59
N ILE A 624 14.80 33.83 21.87
CA ILE A 624 14.12 34.61 22.92
C ILE A 624 14.85 35.93 23.16
N LEU A 625 16.18 35.90 23.29
CA LEU A 625 17.02 37.08 23.47
C LEU A 625 16.91 38.03 22.27
N LYS A 626 16.82 37.54 21.03
CA LYS A 626 16.50 38.37 19.84
C LYS A 626 15.09 38.95 19.87
N LYS A 627 14.11 38.20 20.40
CA LYS A 627 12.73 38.68 20.55
C LYS A 627 12.62 39.74 21.65
N TRP A 628 13.47 39.66 22.66
CA TRP A 628 13.61 40.65 23.75
C TRP A 628 14.45 41.86 23.31
N SER A 629 15.47 41.68 22.47
CA SER A 629 16.26 42.80 21.92
C SER A 629 15.44 43.68 20.97
N LEU A 630 14.44 43.12 20.28
CA LEU A 630 13.46 43.87 19.48
C LEU A 630 12.40 44.62 20.33
N LYS A 631 12.29 44.32 21.63
CA LYS A 631 11.37 45.00 22.56
C LYS A 631 12.05 45.99 23.52
N GLY A 632 13.33 46.30 23.29
CA GLY A 632 14.01 47.40 23.98
C GLY A 632 14.18 47.17 25.49
N LEU A 633 15.10 46.29 25.85
CA LEU A 633 15.76 46.33 27.16
C LEU A 633 17.20 45.87 26.99
N ILE A 634 18.10 46.85 27.09
CA ILE A 634 19.55 46.68 27.17
C ILE A 634 19.85 46.02 28.51
N PHE A 635 20.54 44.87 28.53
CA PHE A 635 21.43 44.54 29.65
C PHE A 635 22.65 43.70 29.22
N VAL A 636 23.79 44.36 29.44
CA VAL A 636 25.18 43.98 29.74
C VAL A 636 25.49 42.49 29.98
N ASN A 637 26.52 42.02 29.25
CA ASN A 637 27.44 40.89 29.46
C ASN A 637 27.14 39.88 30.59
N PHE A 638 26.91 38.61 30.20
CA PHE A 638 27.67 37.44 30.64
C PHE A 638 27.58 36.31 29.61
#